data_AF-A0A0D9WNP4-F1
#
_entry.id   AF-A0A0D9WNP4-F1
#
_cell.length_a   1.000
_cell.length_b   1.000
_cell.length_c   1.000
_cell.angle_alpha   90.00
_cell.angle_beta   90.00
_cell.angle_gamma   90.00
#
_symmetry.space_group_name_H-M   'P 1'
#
loop_
_entity.id
_entity.type
_entity.pdbx_description
1 polymer ?
#
loop_
_entity_poly.entity_id
_entity_poly.type
_entity_poly.pdbx_seq_one_letter_code
_entity_poly.pdbx_strand_id
1 'polypeptide(L)'
;MAEGEPPRQHGATRLSCPTPATNTGGSSNFCSFLNRVVSTWLLCAMLSLVLFNLLWFYPIGASLNAASTLLQYFSLTSNQGATCDYSQGRWVPAPGRARLYNGTECNIKESERCTANGRPDTGYLDWRWQPTSASCELPPFDAAAFIAAARGKHVAFVGDSMARNQGESLVCLLSSAFRSEIVYRNPNPRDRRFWRWAFPSHNVTLSVYWAPFLAKSGGKTDNYREPHNLVYLDELAERWAADVDTMDVVVLTQGHWFWMPIVYHGAAGEIIGMHNVTGLNATVTDLGLFSPYRRTLRLALDRLVGSASANRTRTVVVATFSPSHFEKAWDDPTTCARTRPYEEGEKEVGEIEGQLGTIVKEEVASAAAAARSRGGESRVEVLDVTKLATMRPDGHPGVYMNPDPFKGGAPKKKLQIDCLHFCLPGPVDTFNEILQQLLISKRRGRTVGGRGSCDYSQGRWVAVGGTRGRYNGMECDVKGSENCVHNGRPDTGYQDWRWQPASASCRLPAFDAAAFLAAALGRHVTFVGDSMARNQAESLVCLLSSAFPYRLVYRDPEPGTRKFWRCAFPDPQRDGAPLLAVASGRSENFSVPYNVVHLDTLAERWSADAGTMDVAVISTGHWFWNPTVYYRNGGEVVTEIGFFSPYRDAIRMLIDRLLISGGRRGLAAMALSTGAGARTPAASATIAS
;
A
#
# COMPACT_ATOMS: atom_id res chain seq x y z
N MET A 1 -60.34 47.63 37.53
CA MET A 1 -60.80 46.28 37.94
C MET A 1 -60.12 45.28 37.02
N ALA A 2 -59.57 44.23 37.63
CA ALA A 2 -58.83 43.11 37.04
C ALA A 2 -59.70 42.33 36.02
N GLU A 3 -59.22 41.42 35.18
CA GLU A 3 -58.21 40.36 35.40
C GLU A 3 -57.95 39.60 34.06
N GLY A 4 -56.80 38.92 33.90
CA GLY A 4 -56.68 37.72 33.05
C GLY A 4 -55.70 37.74 31.84
N GLU A 5 -54.50 37.17 32.03
CA GLU A 5 -53.49 36.71 31.04
C GLU A 5 -53.87 35.32 30.39
N PRO A 6 -53.08 34.67 29.50
CA PRO A 6 -52.53 34.96 28.14
C PRO A 6 -52.76 33.73 27.18
N PRO A 7 -51.88 33.25 26.24
CA PRO A 7 -50.98 33.82 25.20
C PRO A 7 -51.12 33.22 23.75
N ARG A 8 -50.38 33.83 22.79
CA ARG A 8 -49.62 33.28 21.60
C ARG A 8 -50.29 32.73 20.31
N GLN A 9 -50.13 33.55 19.26
CA GLN A 9 -49.46 33.36 17.94
C GLN A 9 -49.76 32.19 16.98
N HIS A 10 -50.43 32.59 15.88
CA HIS A 10 -50.12 32.39 14.44
C HIS A 10 -49.67 31.02 13.89
N GLY A 11 -50.62 30.32 13.25
CA GLY A 11 -50.37 29.40 12.14
C GLY A 11 -51.17 29.83 10.90
N ALA A 12 -50.54 29.80 9.73
CA ALA A 12 -51.21 29.86 8.43
C ALA A 12 -50.36 29.15 7.37
N THR A 13 -50.71 27.89 7.04
CA THR A 13 -51.43 27.42 5.84
C THR A 13 -50.58 27.26 4.58
N ARG A 14 -50.41 25.99 4.18
CA ARG A 14 -49.93 25.54 2.86
C ARG A 14 -50.98 25.87 1.80
N LEU A 15 -50.54 26.40 0.66
CA LEU A 15 -51.33 26.52 -0.57
C LEU A 15 -51.11 25.29 -1.46
N SER A 16 -52.20 24.67 -1.89
CA SER A 16 -52.28 23.67 -2.95
C SER A 16 -53.45 24.05 -3.85
N CYS A 17 -53.27 23.93 -5.16
CA CYS A 17 -54.23 24.26 -6.20
C CYS A 17 -54.12 23.21 -7.34
N PRO A 18 -55.15 23.05 -8.21
CA PRO A 18 -55.92 21.82 -8.31
C PRO A 18 -55.83 21.09 -9.66
N THR A 19 -56.41 19.89 -9.68
CA THR A 19 -56.71 19.02 -10.83
C THR A 19 -57.72 19.62 -11.81
N PRO A 20 -57.74 19.14 -13.07
CA PRO A 20 -58.96 19.01 -13.85
C PRO A 20 -59.28 17.54 -14.21
N ALA A 21 -60.58 17.24 -14.23
CA ALA A 21 -61.17 15.97 -14.66
C ALA A 21 -61.71 16.06 -16.10
N THR A 22 -61.79 14.90 -16.77
CA THR A 22 -62.70 14.45 -17.86
C THR A 22 -61.93 13.52 -18.81
N ASN A 23 -62.50 12.58 -19.58
CA ASN A 23 -63.58 11.62 -19.43
C ASN A 23 -63.39 10.62 -20.60
N THR A 24 -63.59 9.32 -20.38
CA THR A 24 -64.11 8.28 -21.31
C THR A 24 -63.65 8.19 -22.78
N GLY A 25 -63.22 6.98 -23.20
CA GLY A 25 -63.59 6.47 -24.54
C GLY A 25 -62.60 5.54 -25.26
N GLY A 26 -62.74 4.23 -25.04
CA GLY A 26 -62.71 3.21 -26.12
C GLY A 26 -61.36 2.69 -26.65
N SER A 27 -61.07 1.41 -26.33
CA SER A 27 -60.60 0.39 -27.29
C SER A 27 -60.17 -0.87 -26.55
N SER A 28 -61.07 -1.84 -26.42
CA SER A 28 -60.76 -3.23 -26.09
C SER A 28 -60.21 -3.95 -27.33
N ASN A 29 -59.02 -4.55 -27.22
CA ASN A 29 -58.62 -5.70 -28.04
C ASN A 29 -57.69 -6.63 -27.24
N PHE A 30 -58.29 -7.74 -26.83
CA PHE A 30 -57.75 -9.10 -26.68
C PHE A 30 -56.24 -9.33 -26.90
N CYS A 31 -55.49 -9.64 -25.82
CA CYS A 31 -54.71 -10.89 -25.66
C CYS A 31 -53.82 -10.90 -24.39
N SER A 32 -53.67 -12.09 -23.80
CA SER A 32 -52.75 -12.50 -22.71
C SER A 32 -53.20 -12.33 -21.24
N PHE A 33 -54.24 -13.06 -20.85
CA PHE A 33 -54.46 -13.42 -19.44
C PHE A 33 -53.73 -14.74 -19.13
N LEU A 34 -52.38 -14.71 -19.01
CA LEU A 34 -51.69 -15.71 -18.18
C LEU A 34 -51.66 -15.14 -16.76
N ASN A 35 -52.54 -15.69 -15.93
CA ASN A 35 -52.70 -15.29 -14.53
C ASN A 35 -51.33 -15.42 -13.82
N ARG A 36 -50.86 -14.36 -13.14
CA ARG A 36 -49.56 -14.33 -12.44
C ARG A 36 -49.36 -15.56 -11.53
N VAL A 37 -50.46 -16.07 -10.99
CA VAL A 37 -50.49 -17.30 -10.18
C VAL A 37 -49.98 -18.50 -10.98
N VAL A 38 -50.48 -18.71 -12.20
CA VAL A 38 -50.08 -19.85 -13.06
C VAL A 38 -48.61 -19.76 -13.46
N SER A 39 -48.11 -18.56 -13.76
CA SER A 39 -46.68 -18.34 -14.04
C SER A 39 -45.80 -18.66 -12.83
N THR A 40 -46.23 -18.30 -11.62
CA THR A 40 -45.49 -18.63 -10.39
C THR A 40 -45.49 -20.14 -10.13
N TRP A 41 -46.62 -20.82 -10.31
CA TRP A 41 -46.70 -22.28 -10.16
C TRP A 41 -45.85 -23.04 -11.17
N LEU A 42 -45.82 -22.58 -12.43
CA LEU A 42 -44.95 -23.16 -13.46
C LEU A 42 -43.47 -22.95 -13.14
N LEU A 43 -43.10 -21.78 -12.59
CA LEU A 43 -41.73 -21.52 -12.16
C LEU A 43 -41.32 -22.41 -10.97
N CYS A 44 -42.20 -22.58 -9.98
CA CYS A 44 -41.97 -23.47 -8.84
C CYS A 44 -41.87 -24.95 -9.27
N ALA A 45 -42.69 -25.38 -10.23
CA ALA A 45 -42.62 -26.74 -10.77
C ALA A 45 -41.31 -26.99 -11.53
N MET A 46 -40.87 -26.03 -12.34
CA MET A 46 -39.58 -26.08 -13.04
C MET A 46 -38.40 -26.13 -12.06
N LEU A 47 -38.40 -25.29 -11.03
CA LEU A 47 -37.36 -25.29 -9.99
C LEU A 47 -37.33 -26.61 -9.21
N SER A 48 -38.49 -27.19 -8.92
CA SER A 48 -38.60 -28.47 -8.23
C SER A 48 -38.07 -29.64 -9.07
N LEU A 49 -38.33 -29.64 -10.38
CA LEU A 49 -37.81 -30.64 -11.32
C LEU A 49 -36.30 -30.54 -11.52
N VAL A 50 -35.74 -29.33 -11.52
CA VAL A 50 -34.29 -29.10 -11.53
C VAL A 50 -33.66 -29.59 -10.24
N LEU A 51 -34.26 -29.29 -9.09
CA LEU A 51 -33.77 -29.76 -7.78
C LEU A 51 -33.79 -31.29 -7.71
N PHE A 52 -34.87 -31.92 -8.18
CA PHE A 52 -35.00 -33.37 -8.24
C PHE A 52 -33.95 -34.01 -9.16
N ASN A 53 -33.70 -33.43 -10.34
CA ASN A 53 -32.63 -33.90 -11.24
C ASN A 53 -31.24 -33.79 -10.59
N LEU A 54 -30.96 -32.67 -9.91
CA LEU A 54 -29.68 -32.46 -9.23
C LEU A 54 -29.46 -33.40 -8.05
N LEU A 55 -30.53 -33.78 -7.33
CA LEU A 55 -30.47 -34.70 -6.21
C LEU A 55 -30.44 -36.17 -6.63
N TRP A 56 -31.00 -36.51 -7.80
CA TRP A 56 -31.14 -37.90 -8.27
C TRP A 56 -29.98 -38.36 -9.17
N PHE A 57 -29.43 -37.46 -10.00
CA PHE A 57 -28.40 -37.83 -10.99
C PHE A 57 -26.96 -37.45 -10.61
N TYR A 58 -26.75 -36.68 -9.53
CA TYR A 58 -25.42 -36.31 -9.05
C TYR A 58 -25.14 -36.87 -7.66
N PRO A 59 -23.99 -37.56 -7.44
CA PRO A 59 -23.59 -38.00 -6.11
C PRO A 59 -23.40 -36.78 -5.20
N ILE A 60 -23.85 -36.86 -3.95
CA ILE A 60 -23.88 -35.78 -2.95
C ILE A 60 -22.50 -35.09 -2.76
N GLY A 61 -21.40 -35.78 -3.07
CA GLY A 61 -20.05 -35.20 -3.06
C GLY A 61 -19.75 -34.19 -4.18
N ALA A 62 -20.37 -34.31 -5.36
CA ALA A 62 -20.15 -33.40 -6.49
C ALA A 62 -20.96 -32.09 -6.35
N SER A 63 -22.14 -32.15 -5.73
CA SER A 63 -23.00 -31.00 -5.47
C SER A 63 -22.46 -30.10 -4.33
N LEU A 64 -21.78 -30.67 -3.33
CA LEU A 64 -21.06 -29.89 -2.30
C LEU A 64 -19.87 -29.11 -2.87
N ASN A 65 -19.13 -29.70 -3.83
CA ASN A 65 -18.04 -29.00 -4.51
C ASN A 65 -18.57 -27.88 -5.41
N ALA A 66 -19.64 -28.12 -6.17
CA ALA A 66 -20.26 -27.07 -7.00
C ALA A 66 -20.86 -25.92 -6.17
N ALA A 67 -21.48 -26.24 -5.01
CA ALA A 67 -21.98 -25.24 -4.07
C ALA A 67 -20.84 -24.45 -3.42
N SER A 68 -19.71 -25.09 -3.09
CA SER A 68 -18.50 -24.44 -2.60
C SER A 68 -17.89 -23.52 -3.67
N THR A 69 -17.79 -23.97 -4.92
CA THR A 69 -17.33 -23.14 -6.05
C THR A 69 -18.28 -21.97 -6.32
N LEU A 70 -19.60 -22.16 -6.20
CA LEU A 70 -20.59 -21.09 -6.33
C LEU A 70 -20.53 -20.11 -5.17
N LEU A 71 -20.40 -20.58 -3.92
CA LEU A 71 -20.22 -19.72 -2.74
C LEU A 71 -18.90 -18.93 -2.81
N GLN A 72 -17.80 -19.56 -3.23
CA GLN A 72 -16.54 -18.88 -3.49
C GLN A 72 -16.65 -17.89 -4.65
N TYR A 73 -17.37 -18.24 -5.72
CA TYR A 73 -17.67 -17.32 -6.81
C TYR A 73 -18.47 -16.12 -6.29
N PHE A 74 -19.49 -16.34 -5.45
CA PHE A 74 -20.29 -15.28 -4.83
C PHE A 74 -19.47 -14.40 -3.88
N SER A 75 -18.64 -14.96 -3.00
CA SER A 75 -17.71 -14.21 -2.12
C SER A 75 -16.66 -13.44 -2.91
N LEU A 76 -16.15 -14.03 -4.00
CA LEU A 76 -15.28 -13.32 -4.92
C LEU A 76 -16.06 -12.19 -5.61
N THR A 77 -17.31 -12.39 -6.03
CA THR A 77 -18.12 -11.36 -6.70
C THR A 77 -18.74 -10.32 -5.76
N SER A 78 -18.80 -10.54 -4.45
CA SER A 78 -19.32 -9.55 -3.49
C SER A 78 -18.28 -8.51 -3.10
N ASN A 79 -16.99 -8.79 -3.32
CA ASN A 79 -15.90 -7.81 -3.19
C ASN A 79 -15.79 -6.90 -4.43
N GLN A 80 -16.92 -6.33 -4.83
CA GLN A 80 -17.01 -5.34 -5.90
C GLN A 80 -16.61 -3.97 -5.36
N GLY A 81 -15.39 -3.54 -5.66
CA GLY A 81 -15.02 -2.12 -5.65
C GLY A 81 -14.00 -1.66 -4.62
N ALA A 82 -13.48 -2.53 -3.75
CA ALA A 82 -12.38 -2.21 -2.83
C ALA A 82 -11.18 -3.14 -3.09
N THR A 83 -10.01 -2.56 -3.36
CA THR A 83 -8.74 -3.30 -3.33
C THR A 83 -8.43 -3.66 -1.88
N CYS A 84 -8.38 -4.95 -1.57
CA CYS A 84 -8.04 -5.40 -0.23
C CYS A 84 -6.57 -5.18 0.09
N ASP A 85 -6.31 -4.49 1.19
CA ASP A 85 -4.98 -4.42 1.79
C ASP A 85 -4.74 -5.67 2.64
N TYR A 86 -3.84 -6.53 2.17
CA TYR A 86 -3.43 -7.74 2.87
C TYR A 86 -2.19 -7.53 3.76
N SER A 87 -1.60 -6.32 3.77
CA SER A 87 -0.37 -6.02 4.52
C SER A 87 -0.59 -5.93 6.03
N GLN A 88 -1.81 -5.60 6.46
CA GLN A 88 -2.19 -5.45 7.86
C GLN A 88 -3.23 -6.49 8.25
N GLY A 89 -3.06 -7.06 9.44
CA GLY A 89 -3.93 -8.12 9.93
C GLY A 89 -3.32 -8.86 11.11
N ARG A 90 -3.90 -10.01 11.41
CA ARG A 90 -3.44 -10.92 12.48
C ARG A 90 -3.62 -12.37 12.08
N TRP A 91 -2.81 -13.24 12.66
CA TRP A 91 -3.02 -14.69 12.52
C TRP A 91 -4.14 -15.15 13.45
N VAL A 92 -5.09 -15.91 12.91
CA VAL A 92 -6.19 -16.48 13.67
C VAL A 92 -6.23 -18.01 13.51
N PRO A 93 -6.65 -18.75 14.55
CA PRO A 93 -6.79 -20.20 14.45
C PRO A 93 -7.73 -20.59 13.31
N ALA A 94 -7.28 -21.53 12.49
CA ALA A 94 -8.03 -22.13 11.41
C ALA A 94 -7.50 -23.57 11.18
N PRO A 95 -7.92 -24.54 12.00
CA PRO A 95 -7.42 -25.91 11.94
C PRO A 95 -7.48 -26.50 10.53
N GLY A 96 -6.36 -27.05 10.06
CA GLY A 96 -6.22 -27.66 8.74
C GLY A 96 -6.14 -26.69 7.55
N ARG A 97 -6.32 -25.38 7.76
CA ARG A 97 -6.44 -24.40 6.68
C ARG A 97 -5.18 -24.25 5.81
N ALA A 98 -3.99 -24.48 6.36
CA ALA A 98 -2.73 -24.42 5.62
C ALA A 98 -2.25 -25.80 5.12
N ARG A 99 -3.03 -26.88 5.34
CA ARG A 99 -2.69 -28.24 4.87
C ARG A 99 -3.12 -28.45 3.42
N LEU A 100 -2.62 -27.58 2.52
CA LEU A 100 -3.07 -27.47 1.14
C LEU A 100 -2.47 -28.55 0.20
N TYR A 101 -1.41 -29.23 0.65
CA TYR A 101 -0.75 -30.32 -0.07
C TYR A 101 0.00 -31.24 0.91
N ASN A 102 0.36 -32.44 0.44
CA ASN A 102 1.20 -33.35 1.21
C ASN A 102 2.68 -32.93 1.14
N GLY A 103 3.19 -32.31 2.22
CA GLY A 103 4.59 -31.87 2.32
C GLY A 103 5.63 -32.99 2.22
N THR A 104 5.26 -34.25 2.52
CA THR A 104 6.19 -35.37 2.40
C THR A 104 6.42 -35.79 0.96
N GLU A 105 5.48 -35.50 0.04
CA GLU A 105 5.55 -35.91 -1.36
C GLU A 105 6.10 -34.83 -2.28
N CYS A 106 6.07 -33.56 -1.87
CA CYS A 106 6.54 -32.48 -2.73
C CYS A 106 8.08 -32.44 -2.87
N ASN A 107 8.56 -32.26 -4.10
CA ASN A 107 9.99 -32.17 -4.41
C ASN A 107 10.53 -30.75 -4.19
N ILE A 108 10.82 -30.43 -2.94
CA ILE A 108 11.38 -29.14 -2.49
C ILE A 108 12.77 -29.32 -1.85
N LYS A 109 13.42 -28.22 -1.48
CA LYS A 109 14.69 -28.25 -0.75
C LYS A 109 14.56 -29.05 0.55
N GLU A 110 15.48 -29.99 0.78
CA GLU A 110 15.46 -30.93 1.91
C GLU A 110 15.32 -30.24 3.27
N SER A 111 15.98 -29.09 3.46
CA SER A 111 15.93 -28.31 4.70
C SER A 111 14.57 -27.69 5.01
N GLU A 112 13.64 -27.65 4.06
CA GLU A 112 12.32 -27.02 4.19
C GLU A 112 11.21 -28.09 4.38
N ARG A 113 11.56 -29.38 4.28
CA ARG A 113 10.64 -30.53 4.40
C ARG A 113 10.41 -30.96 5.84
N CYS A 114 9.96 -30.04 6.70
CA CYS A 114 9.91 -30.23 8.15
C CYS A 114 9.21 -31.53 8.59
N THR A 115 8.05 -31.85 8.01
CA THR A 115 7.32 -33.09 8.32
C THR A 115 8.09 -34.33 7.89
N ALA A 116 8.73 -34.32 6.71
CA ALA A 116 9.56 -35.44 6.25
C ALA A 116 10.84 -35.59 7.07
N ASN A 117 11.34 -34.49 7.64
CA ASN A 117 12.49 -34.46 8.54
C ASN A 117 12.14 -34.81 10.00
N GLY A 118 10.90 -35.25 10.26
CA GLY A 118 10.49 -35.77 11.56
C GLY A 118 10.01 -34.70 12.55
N ARG A 119 9.64 -33.49 12.10
CA ARG A 119 9.02 -32.48 12.96
C ARG A 119 7.67 -32.99 13.50
N PRO A 120 7.50 -33.13 14.83
CA PRO A 120 6.32 -33.76 15.41
C PRO A 120 5.14 -32.79 15.58
N ASP A 121 5.41 -31.50 15.82
CA ASP A 121 4.37 -30.50 15.98
C ASP A 121 3.86 -30.03 14.61
N THR A 122 2.53 -29.97 14.45
CA THR A 122 1.90 -29.51 13.21
C THR A 122 0.97 -28.32 13.41
N GLY A 123 0.91 -27.77 14.63
CA GLY A 123 0.03 -26.64 14.98
C GLY A 123 0.32 -25.37 14.18
N TYR A 124 1.54 -25.23 13.64
CA TYR A 124 1.90 -24.12 12.75
C TYR A 124 1.12 -24.13 11.41
N LEU A 125 0.45 -25.25 11.06
CA LEU A 125 -0.40 -25.39 9.87
C LEU A 125 -1.88 -25.04 10.13
N ASP A 126 -2.23 -24.71 11.37
CA ASP A 126 -3.60 -24.50 11.80
C ASP A 126 -3.94 -22.99 11.93
N TRP A 127 -3.33 -22.17 11.08
CA TRP A 127 -3.45 -20.71 11.12
C TRP A 127 -3.80 -20.13 9.75
N ARG A 128 -4.54 -19.02 9.76
CA ARG A 128 -4.79 -18.19 8.56
C ARG A 128 -4.56 -16.72 8.87
N TRP A 129 -4.13 -15.98 7.86
CA TRP A 129 -4.04 -14.53 7.96
C TRP A 129 -5.42 -13.90 7.82
N GLN A 130 -5.81 -13.09 8.79
CA GLN A 130 -7.04 -12.31 8.79
C GLN A 130 -6.68 -10.83 8.62
N PRO A 131 -6.95 -10.23 7.45
CA PRO A 131 -6.74 -8.80 7.24
C PRO A 131 -7.55 -7.95 8.22
N THR A 132 -7.04 -6.76 8.55
CA THR A 132 -7.70 -5.84 9.51
C THR A 132 -9.06 -5.35 9.00
N SER A 133 -9.18 -5.10 7.70
CA SER A 133 -10.44 -4.69 7.11
C SER A 133 -11.45 -5.84 7.15
N ALA A 134 -12.56 -5.66 7.86
CA ALA A 134 -13.62 -6.67 7.99
C ALA A 134 -14.31 -7.01 6.66
N SER A 135 -14.22 -6.14 5.64
CA SER A 135 -14.69 -6.43 4.28
C SER A 135 -13.68 -7.23 3.44
N CYS A 136 -12.47 -7.46 3.97
CA CYS A 136 -11.41 -8.18 3.29
C CYS A 136 -11.13 -9.51 3.97
N GLU A 137 -11.65 -10.57 3.34
CA GLU A 137 -11.23 -11.94 3.62
C GLU A 137 -10.10 -12.33 2.65
N LEU A 138 -9.09 -13.06 3.14
CA LEU A 138 -8.10 -13.72 2.29
C LEU A 138 -8.56 -15.16 1.99
N PRO A 139 -9.03 -15.45 0.77
CA PRO A 139 -9.50 -16.78 0.43
C PRO A 139 -8.38 -17.81 0.43
N PRO A 140 -8.70 -19.11 0.59
CA PRO A 140 -7.77 -20.20 0.30
C PRO A 140 -7.13 -20.10 -1.07
N PHE A 141 -5.89 -20.59 -1.15
CA PHE A 141 -5.24 -20.79 -2.43
C PHE A 141 -6.12 -21.70 -3.31
N ASP A 142 -6.38 -21.25 -4.53
CA ASP A 142 -7.16 -21.98 -5.51
C ASP A 142 -6.23 -22.25 -6.70
N ALA A 143 -5.73 -23.48 -6.75
CA ALA A 143 -4.82 -23.92 -7.80
C ALA A 143 -5.43 -23.76 -9.19
N ALA A 144 -6.74 -24.00 -9.35
CA ALA A 144 -7.41 -23.88 -10.63
C ALA A 144 -7.52 -22.40 -11.05
N ALA A 145 -7.85 -21.51 -10.12
CA ALA A 145 -7.92 -20.09 -10.41
C ALA A 145 -6.53 -19.49 -10.72
N PHE A 146 -5.50 -19.88 -9.96
CA PHE A 146 -4.12 -19.45 -10.22
C PHE A 146 -3.64 -19.93 -11.59
N ILE A 147 -3.72 -21.24 -11.86
CA ILE A 147 -3.21 -21.80 -13.12
C ILE A 147 -4.00 -21.27 -14.32
N ALA A 148 -5.30 -20.99 -14.16
CA ALA A 148 -6.08 -20.34 -15.20
C ALA A 148 -5.61 -18.90 -15.44
N ALA A 149 -5.25 -18.13 -14.41
CA ALA A 149 -4.72 -16.76 -14.53
C ALA A 149 -3.30 -16.74 -15.13
N ALA A 150 -2.53 -17.81 -14.91
CA ALA A 150 -1.19 -18.03 -15.43
C ALA A 150 -1.16 -18.77 -16.79
N ARG A 151 -2.30 -19.18 -17.35
CA ARG A 151 -2.36 -19.97 -18.60
C ARG A 151 -1.54 -19.31 -19.72
N GLY A 152 -0.67 -20.09 -20.36
CA GLY A 152 0.18 -19.63 -21.45
C GLY A 152 1.34 -18.72 -21.03
N LYS A 153 1.62 -18.61 -19.72
CA LYS A 153 2.61 -17.68 -19.17
C LYS A 153 3.76 -18.40 -18.50
N HIS A 154 4.90 -17.71 -18.46
CA HIS A 154 6.02 -18.03 -17.61
C HIS A 154 6.00 -17.18 -16.33
N VAL A 155 5.88 -17.86 -15.19
CA VAL A 155 5.99 -17.30 -13.84
C VAL A 155 7.41 -17.49 -13.33
N ALA A 156 8.12 -16.41 -13.03
CA ALA A 156 9.52 -16.44 -12.60
C ALA A 156 9.67 -15.82 -11.20
N PHE A 157 10.21 -16.60 -10.27
CA PHE A 157 10.68 -16.11 -8.97
C PHE A 157 12.17 -15.79 -9.09
N VAL A 158 12.56 -14.55 -8.86
CA VAL A 158 13.94 -14.08 -9.00
C VAL A 158 14.36 -13.42 -7.69
N GLY A 159 15.42 -13.93 -7.06
CA GLY A 159 15.85 -13.37 -5.80
C GLY A 159 16.78 -14.24 -4.99
N ASP A 160 16.76 -13.98 -3.68
CA ASP A 160 17.45 -14.77 -2.68
C ASP A 160 16.74 -16.10 -2.37
N SER A 161 17.10 -16.72 -1.26
CA SER A 161 16.54 -18.01 -0.87
C SER A 161 15.06 -17.95 -0.48
N MET A 162 14.51 -16.76 -0.22
CA MET A 162 13.07 -16.60 0.02
C MET A 162 12.26 -16.60 -1.28
N ALA A 163 12.82 -16.11 -2.40
CA ALA A 163 12.21 -16.32 -3.72
C ALA A 163 12.09 -17.81 -4.05
N ARG A 164 13.14 -18.60 -3.73
CA ARG A 164 13.08 -20.08 -3.87
C ARG A 164 12.01 -20.67 -2.97
N ASN A 165 12.02 -20.36 -1.67
CA ASN A 165 11.07 -20.93 -0.71
C ASN A 165 9.61 -20.62 -1.12
N GLN A 166 9.32 -19.41 -1.60
CA GLN A 166 8.01 -19.05 -2.15
C GLN A 166 7.67 -19.73 -3.48
N GLY A 167 8.63 -19.79 -4.42
CA GLY A 167 8.43 -20.43 -5.71
C GLY A 167 8.18 -21.93 -5.58
N GLU A 168 8.90 -22.61 -4.68
CA GLU A 168 8.73 -24.03 -4.40
C GLU A 168 7.41 -24.33 -3.68
N SER A 169 6.98 -23.47 -2.74
CA SER A 169 5.62 -23.50 -2.18
C SER A 169 4.56 -23.47 -3.28
N LEU A 170 4.68 -22.55 -4.24
CA LEU A 170 3.72 -22.43 -5.34
C LEU A 170 3.72 -23.67 -6.23
N VAL A 171 4.89 -24.26 -6.52
CA VAL A 171 4.97 -25.52 -7.27
C VAL A 171 4.21 -26.63 -6.53
N CYS A 172 4.34 -26.75 -5.21
CA CYS A 172 3.61 -27.75 -4.43
C CYS A 172 2.11 -27.51 -4.43
N LEU A 173 1.69 -26.26 -4.23
CA LEU A 173 0.28 -25.85 -4.25
C LEU A 173 -0.40 -26.17 -5.58
N LEU A 174 0.31 -26.02 -6.70
CA LEU A 174 -0.21 -26.37 -8.02
C LEU A 174 -0.12 -27.88 -8.28
N SER A 175 0.95 -28.54 -7.82
CA SER A 175 1.20 -29.95 -8.06
C SER A 175 0.23 -30.87 -7.31
N SER A 176 -0.47 -30.37 -6.28
CA SER A 176 -1.54 -31.11 -5.61
C SER A 176 -2.79 -31.30 -6.48
N ALA A 177 -3.00 -30.45 -7.48
CA ALA A 177 -4.15 -30.50 -8.39
C ALA A 177 -3.78 -30.77 -9.85
N PHE A 178 -2.55 -30.45 -10.27
CA PHE A 178 -2.11 -30.53 -11.66
C PHE A 178 -0.75 -31.23 -11.76
N ARG A 179 -0.63 -32.16 -12.71
CA ARG A 179 0.66 -32.80 -13.01
C ARG A 179 1.69 -31.74 -13.42
N SER A 180 2.83 -31.76 -12.72
CA SER A 180 4.01 -30.95 -13.05
C SER A 180 5.14 -31.82 -13.58
N GLU A 181 5.99 -31.22 -14.41
CA GLU A 181 7.17 -31.86 -14.99
C GLU A 181 8.39 -30.95 -14.82
N ILE A 182 9.50 -31.49 -14.31
CA ILE A 182 10.74 -30.74 -14.23
C ILE A 182 11.38 -30.73 -15.62
N VAL A 183 11.40 -29.57 -16.27
CA VAL A 183 11.98 -29.39 -17.60
C VAL A 183 13.42 -28.88 -17.54
N TYR A 184 13.82 -28.32 -16.40
CA TYR A 184 15.21 -27.97 -16.13
C TYR A 184 15.51 -28.05 -14.63
N ARG A 185 16.69 -28.55 -14.30
CA ARG A 185 17.33 -28.41 -12.98
C ARG A 185 18.82 -28.21 -13.18
N ASN A 186 19.45 -27.47 -12.27
CA ASN A 186 20.89 -27.28 -12.29
C ASN A 186 21.63 -28.63 -12.04
N PRO A 187 22.89 -28.80 -12.50
CA PRO A 187 23.59 -30.09 -12.48
C PRO A 187 23.70 -30.72 -11.08
N ASN A 188 23.96 -29.90 -10.07
CA ASN A 188 23.87 -30.33 -8.67
C ASN A 188 22.46 -30.01 -8.12
N PRO A 189 21.55 -30.99 -8.07
CA PRO A 189 20.16 -30.74 -7.69
C PRO A 189 20.01 -30.25 -6.24
N ARG A 190 21.05 -30.33 -5.40
CA ARG A 190 21.01 -29.82 -4.02
C ARG A 190 21.08 -28.30 -3.94
N ASP A 191 21.71 -27.63 -4.91
CA ASP A 191 21.91 -26.17 -4.82
C ASP A 191 20.62 -25.39 -5.10
N ARG A 192 19.71 -25.99 -5.88
CA ARG A 192 18.40 -25.44 -6.25
C ARG A 192 18.45 -23.97 -6.71
N ARG A 193 19.54 -23.60 -7.40
CA ARG A 193 19.82 -22.23 -7.86
C ARG A 193 19.03 -21.85 -9.12
N PHE A 194 18.77 -22.80 -10.01
CA PHE A 194 17.92 -22.58 -11.17
C PHE A 194 17.14 -23.84 -11.52
N TRP A 195 15.83 -23.78 -11.35
CA TRP A 195 14.90 -24.89 -11.60
C TRP A 195 13.71 -24.37 -12.39
N ARG A 196 13.18 -25.22 -13.28
CA ARG A 196 11.99 -24.93 -14.07
C ARG A 196 11.05 -26.12 -14.11
N TRP A 197 9.80 -25.85 -13.81
CA TRP A 197 8.68 -26.77 -13.90
C TRP A 197 7.75 -26.35 -15.03
N ALA A 198 7.17 -27.31 -15.71
CA ALA A 198 6.09 -27.12 -16.66
C ALA A 198 4.81 -27.77 -16.13
N PHE A 199 3.67 -27.13 -16.40
CA PHE A 199 2.33 -27.67 -16.24
C PHE A 199 1.70 -27.76 -17.64
N PRO A 200 1.94 -28.87 -18.38
CA PRO A 200 1.66 -28.93 -19.82
C PRO A 200 0.19 -28.71 -20.18
N SER A 201 -0.74 -29.19 -19.34
CA SER A 201 -2.19 -29.05 -19.54
C SER A 201 -2.67 -27.59 -19.61
N HIS A 202 -1.87 -26.65 -19.12
CA HIS A 202 -2.19 -25.22 -19.07
C HIS A 202 -1.15 -24.36 -19.79
N ASN A 203 -0.14 -24.98 -20.40
CA ASN A 203 1.01 -24.28 -20.99
C ASN A 203 1.58 -23.23 -20.02
N VAL A 204 1.80 -23.61 -18.76
CA VAL A 204 2.38 -22.75 -17.73
C VAL A 204 3.76 -23.26 -17.39
N THR A 205 4.74 -22.36 -17.32
CA THR A 205 6.06 -22.68 -16.78
C THR A 205 6.32 -21.85 -15.52
N LEU A 206 6.90 -22.48 -14.51
CA LEU A 206 7.33 -21.82 -13.29
C LEU A 206 8.85 -22.00 -13.17
N SER A 207 9.58 -20.91 -12.94
CA SER A 207 11.02 -20.96 -12.69
C SER A 207 11.41 -20.27 -11.40
N VAL A 208 12.45 -20.77 -10.76
CA VAL A 208 13.16 -20.10 -9.66
C VAL A 208 14.56 -19.75 -10.13
N TYR A 209 14.98 -18.50 -9.94
CA TYR A 209 16.30 -17.98 -10.27
C TYR A 209 17.01 -17.45 -9.03
N TRP A 210 18.17 -18.02 -8.75
CA TRP A 210 19.10 -17.51 -7.74
C TRP A 210 19.78 -16.23 -8.22
N ALA A 211 19.39 -15.12 -7.62
CA ALA A 211 19.96 -13.79 -7.80
C ALA A 211 19.77 -13.01 -6.50
N PRO A 212 20.57 -13.29 -5.45
CA PRO A 212 20.29 -12.81 -4.09
C PRO A 212 20.31 -11.29 -3.93
N PHE A 213 20.98 -10.60 -4.86
CA PHE A 213 21.04 -9.14 -4.96
C PHE A 213 20.29 -8.59 -6.17
N LEU A 214 19.60 -9.45 -6.94
CA LEU A 214 19.07 -9.22 -8.31
C LEU A 214 20.15 -8.86 -9.37
N ALA A 215 21.20 -8.19 -8.95
CA ALA A 215 22.39 -7.83 -9.68
C ALA A 215 23.43 -8.97 -9.73
N LYS A 216 24.37 -8.83 -10.67
CA LYS A 216 25.52 -9.70 -10.79
C LYS A 216 26.29 -9.70 -9.48
N SER A 217 26.61 -10.90 -9.02
CA SER A 217 27.32 -11.11 -7.76
C SER A 217 28.22 -12.32 -7.82
N GLY A 218 29.21 -12.35 -6.94
CA GLY A 218 30.15 -13.45 -6.78
C GLY A 218 30.75 -13.50 -5.37
N GLY A 219 31.91 -14.14 -5.22
CA GLY A 219 32.56 -14.32 -3.92
C GLY A 219 31.77 -15.26 -3.03
N LYS A 220 31.32 -14.79 -1.85
CA LYS A 220 30.57 -15.61 -0.88
C LYS A 220 29.27 -16.20 -1.45
N THR A 221 28.67 -15.55 -2.44
CA THR A 221 27.47 -16.05 -3.15
C THR A 221 27.76 -17.33 -3.95
N ASP A 222 28.97 -17.52 -4.43
CA ASP A 222 29.38 -18.71 -5.19
C ASP A 222 30.06 -19.73 -4.30
N ASN A 223 30.90 -19.27 -3.38
CA ASN A 223 31.65 -20.10 -2.46
C ASN A 223 31.55 -19.53 -1.03
N TYR A 224 30.80 -20.21 -0.16
CA TYR A 224 30.58 -19.78 1.23
C TYR A 224 31.87 -19.62 2.06
N ARG A 225 33.01 -20.18 1.60
CA ARG A 225 34.33 -20.00 2.23
C ARG A 225 34.91 -18.60 2.00
N GLU A 226 34.45 -17.88 0.99
CA GLU A 226 34.89 -16.52 0.75
C GLU A 226 34.40 -15.59 1.87
N PRO A 227 35.20 -14.58 2.25
CA PRO A 227 34.89 -13.70 3.37
C PRO A 227 33.72 -12.75 3.07
N HIS A 228 33.61 -12.27 1.83
CA HIS A 228 32.62 -11.26 1.42
C HIS A 228 32.00 -11.57 0.05
N ASN A 229 30.87 -10.96 -0.23
CA ASN A 229 30.25 -10.94 -1.55
C ASN A 229 30.88 -9.84 -2.41
N LEU A 230 30.89 -10.06 -3.72
CA LEU A 230 31.17 -9.02 -4.71
C LEU A 230 29.84 -8.71 -5.40
N VAL A 231 29.41 -7.44 -5.42
CA VAL A 231 28.10 -7.04 -6.00
C VAL A 231 28.30 -5.88 -6.97
N TYR A 232 27.87 -6.07 -8.21
CA TYR A 232 28.03 -5.09 -9.28
C TYR A 232 26.73 -4.31 -9.47
N LEU A 233 26.66 -3.07 -8.98
CA LEU A 233 25.41 -2.33 -8.82
C LEU A 233 24.77 -1.87 -10.14
N ASP A 234 25.47 -2.01 -11.26
CA ASP A 234 25.03 -1.60 -12.60
C ASP A 234 24.83 -2.78 -13.56
N GLU A 235 25.03 -4.02 -13.10
CA GLU A 235 24.91 -5.24 -13.90
C GLU A 235 23.87 -6.20 -13.31
N LEU A 236 22.98 -6.75 -14.14
CA LEU A 236 22.01 -7.76 -13.70
C LEU A 236 22.66 -9.15 -13.59
N ALA A 237 22.13 -10.00 -12.72
CA ALA A 237 22.61 -11.38 -12.67
C ALA A 237 22.30 -12.13 -13.98
N GLU A 238 23.33 -12.74 -14.54
CA GLU A 238 23.38 -13.16 -15.95
C GLU A 238 22.21 -14.09 -16.35
N ARG A 239 21.91 -15.10 -15.52
CA ARG A 239 20.95 -16.15 -15.90
C ARG A 239 19.52 -15.63 -16.08
N TRP A 240 19.01 -14.84 -15.14
CA TRP A 240 17.64 -14.34 -15.24
C TRP A 240 17.56 -13.17 -16.23
N ALA A 241 18.62 -12.36 -16.34
CA ALA A 241 18.71 -11.30 -17.33
C ALA A 241 18.66 -11.84 -18.77
N ALA A 242 19.26 -13.02 -19.02
CA ALA A 242 19.18 -13.70 -20.31
C ALA A 242 17.77 -14.25 -20.62
N ASP A 243 17.05 -14.71 -19.60
CA ASP A 243 15.72 -15.33 -19.77
C ASP A 243 14.56 -14.32 -19.66
N VAL A 244 14.81 -13.08 -19.26
CA VAL A 244 13.78 -12.08 -18.88
C VAL A 244 12.74 -11.82 -19.98
N ASP A 245 13.12 -11.98 -21.24
CA ASP A 245 12.21 -11.79 -22.38
C ASP A 245 11.21 -12.92 -22.58
N THR A 246 11.37 -14.02 -21.85
CA THR A 246 10.42 -15.13 -21.76
C THR A 246 9.49 -15.02 -20.56
N MET A 247 9.65 -14.02 -19.68
CA MET A 247 8.91 -13.92 -18.42
C MET A 247 7.70 -12.99 -18.53
N ASP A 248 6.53 -13.48 -18.08
CA ASP A 248 5.27 -12.75 -18.10
C ASP A 248 4.81 -12.31 -16.71
N VAL A 249 5.06 -13.14 -15.70
CA VAL A 249 4.84 -12.83 -14.29
C VAL A 249 6.17 -12.97 -13.57
N VAL A 250 6.65 -11.90 -12.96
CA VAL A 250 7.95 -11.88 -12.26
C VAL A 250 7.73 -11.52 -10.80
N VAL A 251 8.15 -12.39 -9.90
CA VAL A 251 8.13 -12.15 -8.45
C VAL A 251 9.56 -11.90 -7.99
N LEU A 252 9.86 -10.68 -7.57
CA LEU A 252 11.18 -10.26 -7.10
C LEU A 252 11.24 -10.32 -5.58
N THR A 253 12.31 -10.92 -5.03
CA THR A 253 12.67 -10.80 -3.61
C THR A 253 14.16 -10.52 -3.47
N GLN A 254 14.54 -9.69 -2.49
CA GLN A 254 15.95 -9.52 -2.09
C GLN A 254 16.01 -8.99 -0.66
N GLY A 255 17.17 -9.15 -0.01
CA GLY A 255 17.47 -8.51 1.26
C GLY A 255 18.40 -9.32 2.16
N HIS A 256 18.20 -10.64 2.29
CA HIS A 256 18.90 -11.43 3.30
C HIS A 256 20.42 -11.46 3.11
N TRP A 257 20.88 -11.35 1.88
CA TRP A 257 22.31 -11.36 1.57
C TRP A 257 22.98 -10.01 1.79
N PHE A 258 22.20 -8.92 1.92
CA PHE A 258 22.72 -7.60 2.26
C PHE A 258 23.22 -7.49 3.72
N TRP A 259 22.91 -8.47 4.58
CA TRP A 259 23.45 -8.55 5.94
C TRP A 259 24.88 -9.06 6.01
N MET A 260 25.38 -9.64 4.92
CA MET A 260 26.71 -10.22 4.85
C MET A 260 27.75 -9.16 4.44
N PRO A 261 29.04 -9.38 4.72
CA PRO A 261 30.10 -8.51 4.19
C PRO A 261 30.05 -8.42 2.66
N ILE A 262 30.11 -7.20 2.09
CA ILE A 262 29.99 -6.95 0.65
C ILE A 262 31.01 -5.90 0.20
N VAL A 263 31.57 -6.11 -0.99
CA VAL A 263 32.26 -5.09 -1.79
C VAL A 263 31.38 -4.72 -2.98
N TYR A 264 31.09 -3.44 -3.12
CA TYR A 264 30.25 -2.91 -4.19
C TYR A 264 31.11 -2.38 -5.34
N HIS A 265 30.74 -2.80 -6.55
CA HIS A 265 31.38 -2.39 -7.79
C HIS A 265 30.45 -1.53 -8.64
N GLY A 266 31.03 -0.54 -9.32
CA GLY A 266 30.37 0.29 -10.33
C GLY A 266 30.50 -0.27 -11.75
N ALA A 267 30.05 0.51 -12.72
CA ALA A 267 29.94 0.09 -14.12
C ALA A 267 31.28 -0.21 -14.82
N ALA A 268 32.40 0.36 -14.37
CA ALA A 268 33.73 0.03 -14.91
C ALA A 268 34.43 -1.09 -14.11
N GLY A 269 33.73 -1.72 -13.17
CA GLY A 269 34.25 -2.75 -12.28
C GLY A 269 35.06 -2.20 -11.09
N GLU A 270 35.13 -0.88 -10.94
CA GLU A 270 35.78 -0.18 -9.85
C GLU A 270 35.05 -0.38 -8.52
N ILE A 271 35.80 -0.41 -7.41
CA ILE A 271 35.21 -0.45 -6.06
C ILE A 271 34.63 0.92 -5.74
N ILE A 272 33.32 0.98 -5.52
CA ILE A 272 32.60 2.22 -5.17
C ILE A 272 32.21 2.27 -3.69
N GLY A 273 32.35 1.15 -2.98
CA GLY A 273 32.14 1.10 -1.54
C GLY A 273 32.10 -0.31 -0.99
N MET A 274 31.82 -0.41 0.30
CA MET A 274 31.72 -1.69 1.01
C MET A 274 30.56 -1.69 2.00
N HIS A 275 30.30 -2.86 2.59
CA HIS A 275 29.45 -3.01 3.76
C HIS A 275 30.06 -4.07 4.67
N ASN A 276 30.38 -3.70 5.92
CA ASN A 276 30.80 -4.64 6.96
C ASN A 276 32.00 -5.55 6.55
N VAL A 277 32.94 -5.02 5.76
CA VAL A 277 34.17 -5.73 5.37
C VAL A 277 35.34 -5.22 6.20
N THR A 278 36.07 -6.14 6.82
CA THR A 278 37.32 -5.83 7.54
C THR A 278 38.54 -6.06 6.65
N GLY A 279 39.58 -5.23 6.81
CA GLY A 279 40.86 -5.39 6.10
C GLY A 279 40.93 -4.81 4.69
N LEU A 280 39.87 -4.15 4.21
CA LEU A 280 39.96 -3.26 3.04
C LEU A 280 40.60 -1.92 3.43
N ASN A 281 41.17 -1.22 2.44
CA ASN A 281 41.81 0.08 2.66
C ASN A 281 40.81 1.05 3.31
N ALA A 282 41.25 1.78 4.35
CA ALA A 282 40.43 2.70 5.15
C ALA A 282 39.80 3.84 4.34
N THR A 283 40.22 4.03 3.09
CA THR A 283 39.69 5.03 2.16
C THR A 283 38.41 4.59 1.43
N VAL A 284 38.00 3.32 1.52
CA VAL A 284 36.78 2.82 0.87
C VAL A 284 35.57 3.15 1.73
N THR A 285 34.60 3.89 1.18
CA THR A 285 33.38 4.29 1.90
C THR A 285 32.49 3.09 2.23
N ASP A 286 31.99 3.00 3.47
CA ASP A 286 30.91 2.07 3.81
C ASP A 286 29.57 2.66 3.33
N LEU A 287 28.96 2.01 2.34
CA LEU A 287 27.69 2.43 1.74
C LEU A 287 26.48 1.87 2.49
N GLY A 288 26.71 1.00 3.49
CA GLY A 288 25.67 0.25 4.17
C GLY A 288 24.90 -0.68 3.23
N LEU A 289 23.66 -0.98 3.62
CA LEU A 289 22.77 -1.88 2.88
C LEU A 289 21.70 -1.14 2.07
N PHE A 290 21.17 -0.01 2.56
CA PHE A 290 19.95 0.60 2.01
C PHE A 290 20.11 1.19 0.60
N SER A 291 21.18 1.96 0.37
CA SER A 291 21.42 2.58 -0.94
C SER A 291 21.71 1.52 -2.03
N PRO A 292 22.61 0.55 -1.80
CA PRO A 292 22.81 -0.59 -2.70
C PRO A 292 21.55 -1.43 -2.94
N TYR A 293 20.77 -1.70 -1.89
CA TYR A 293 19.48 -2.39 -2.01
C TYR A 293 18.50 -1.66 -2.93
N ARG A 294 18.35 -0.35 -2.75
CA ARG A 294 17.49 0.48 -3.61
C ARG A 294 17.98 0.47 -5.06
N ARG A 295 19.29 0.60 -5.27
CA ARG A 295 19.90 0.67 -6.62
C ARG A 295 19.69 -0.62 -7.40
N THR A 296 19.93 -1.77 -6.78
CA THR A 296 19.71 -3.09 -7.39
C THR A 296 18.24 -3.36 -7.71
N LEU A 297 17.32 -2.98 -6.81
CA LEU A 297 15.88 -3.08 -7.07
C LEU A 297 15.46 -2.20 -8.25
N ARG A 298 15.92 -0.95 -8.29
CA ARG A 298 15.64 -0.03 -9.39
C ARG A 298 16.16 -0.57 -10.72
N LEU A 299 17.40 -1.07 -10.74
CA LEU A 299 17.99 -1.70 -11.93
C LEU A 299 17.13 -2.86 -12.46
N ALA A 300 16.64 -3.72 -11.56
CA ALA A 300 15.76 -4.82 -11.93
C ALA A 300 14.40 -4.35 -12.49
N LEU A 301 13.77 -3.37 -11.83
CA LEU A 301 12.51 -2.78 -12.28
C LEU A 301 12.65 -2.09 -13.64
N ASP A 302 13.73 -1.35 -13.85
CA ASP A 302 14.04 -0.70 -15.12
C ASP A 302 14.24 -1.71 -16.24
N ARG A 303 14.86 -2.88 -15.99
CA ARG A 303 14.93 -3.94 -17.02
C ARG A 303 13.57 -4.51 -17.38
N LEU A 304 12.70 -4.69 -16.39
CA LEU A 304 11.42 -5.37 -16.55
C LEU A 304 10.33 -4.49 -17.16
N VAL A 305 10.28 -3.21 -16.77
CA VAL A 305 9.21 -2.26 -17.16
C VAL A 305 9.74 -0.91 -17.66
N GLY A 306 11.06 -0.75 -17.78
CA GLY A 306 11.69 0.41 -18.42
C GLY A 306 11.41 0.50 -19.92
N SER A 307 11.94 1.53 -20.56
CA SER A 307 11.70 1.82 -21.98
C SER A 307 12.07 0.66 -22.91
N ALA A 308 13.14 -0.09 -22.58
CA ALA A 308 13.56 -1.27 -23.34
C ALA A 308 12.52 -2.41 -23.33
N SER A 309 11.59 -2.41 -22.39
CA SER A 309 10.54 -3.41 -22.21
C SER A 309 9.12 -2.86 -22.51
N ALA A 310 9.00 -1.66 -23.09
CA ALA A 310 7.71 -0.99 -23.29
C ALA A 310 6.70 -1.79 -24.13
N ASN A 311 7.18 -2.59 -25.08
CA ASN A 311 6.33 -3.41 -25.97
C ASN A 311 5.91 -4.76 -25.35
N ARG A 312 6.29 -5.05 -24.09
CA ARG A 312 5.94 -6.29 -23.41
C ARG A 312 5.04 -6.00 -22.21
N THR A 313 3.92 -6.72 -22.16
CA THR A 313 2.99 -6.68 -21.03
C THR A 313 3.40 -7.72 -19.99
N ARG A 314 3.85 -7.27 -18.81
CA ARG A 314 4.23 -8.13 -17.69
C ARG A 314 3.45 -7.80 -16.43
N THR A 315 3.37 -8.74 -15.51
CA THR A 315 3.02 -8.46 -14.11
C THR A 315 4.25 -8.67 -13.25
N VAL A 316 4.81 -7.57 -12.75
CA VAL A 316 5.94 -7.58 -11.82
C VAL A 316 5.39 -7.40 -10.41
N VAL A 317 5.79 -8.29 -9.51
CA VAL A 317 5.42 -8.28 -8.10
C VAL A 317 6.71 -8.23 -7.29
N VAL A 318 6.85 -7.28 -6.39
CA VAL A 318 8.02 -7.19 -5.51
C VAL A 318 7.58 -7.53 -4.09
N ALA A 319 8.11 -8.61 -3.53
CA ALA A 319 7.81 -8.98 -2.15
C ALA A 319 8.65 -8.14 -1.17
N THR A 320 8.04 -7.72 -0.07
CA THR A 320 8.76 -7.08 1.02
C THR A 320 9.54 -8.10 1.86
N PHE A 321 10.41 -7.62 2.74
CA PHE A 321 11.35 -8.45 3.48
C PHE A 321 10.65 -9.36 4.50
N SER A 322 11.06 -10.63 4.57
CA SER A 322 10.56 -11.60 5.56
C SER A 322 11.64 -11.85 6.63
N PRO A 323 11.47 -11.43 7.89
CA PRO A 323 12.53 -11.54 8.88
C PRO A 323 12.79 -12.96 9.37
N SER A 324 14.01 -13.17 9.89
CA SER A 324 14.38 -14.36 10.65
C SER A 324 14.04 -14.23 12.14
N HIS A 325 13.86 -15.36 12.84
CA HIS A 325 13.53 -15.41 14.27
C HIS A 325 14.62 -16.08 15.12
N PHE A 326 15.88 -15.66 14.92
CA PHE A 326 16.98 -16.04 15.80
C PHE A 326 16.88 -15.29 17.14
N GLU A 327 16.12 -15.84 18.08
CA GLU A 327 15.97 -15.30 19.45
C GLU A 327 17.19 -15.58 20.34
N LYS A 328 17.99 -16.59 19.93
CA LYS A 328 19.26 -16.97 20.55
C LYS A 328 20.31 -17.15 19.46
N ALA A 329 21.52 -17.57 19.85
CA ALA A 329 22.59 -17.89 18.92
C ALA A 329 22.12 -18.89 17.85
N TRP A 330 22.66 -18.76 16.64
CA TRP A 330 22.25 -19.54 15.46
C TRP A 330 22.48 -21.06 15.61
N ASP A 331 23.33 -21.48 16.54
CA ASP A 331 23.67 -22.87 16.84
C ASP A 331 23.06 -23.38 18.17
N ASP A 332 22.22 -22.59 18.83
CA ASP A 332 21.48 -22.99 20.03
C ASP A 332 20.25 -23.83 19.65
N PRO A 333 20.15 -25.12 20.03
CA PRO A 333 19.05 -26.01 19.63
C PRO A 333 17.66 -25.58 20.11
N THR A 334 17.59 -24.57 20.99
CA THR A 334 16.36 -23.98 21.51
C THR A 334 16.01 -22.63 20.87
N THR A 335 16.79 -22.16 19.89
CA THR A 335 16.41 -21.02 19.05
C THR A 335 15.25 -21.41 18.13
N CYS A 336 14.33 -20.48 17.88
CA CYS A 336 13.12 -20.71 17.09
C CYS A 336 12.23 -21.87 17.59
N ALA A 337 12.15 -22.04 18.91
CA ALA A 337 11.36 -23.11 19.55
C ALA A 337 9.86 -22.78 19.72
N ARG A 338 9.40 -21.62 19.23
CA ARG A 338 7.98 -21.24 19.33
C ARG A 338 7.11 -22.18 18.50
N THR A 339 5.91 -22.45 19.00
CA THR A 339 4.93 -23.38 18.36
C THR A 339 3.62 -22.68 17.98
N ARG A 340 3.53 -21.37 18.21
CA ARG A 340 2.42 -20.51 17.82
C ARG A 340 2.93 -19.18 17.23
N PRO A 341 2.13 -18.51 16.38
CA PRO A 341 2.36 -17.14 15.97
C PRO A 341 2.45 -16.19 17.16
N TYR A 342 3.08 -15.05 16.94
CA TYR A 342 2.97 -13.92 17.85
C TYR A 342 1.54 -13.37 17.86
N GLU A 343 1.09 -12.95 19.04
CA GLU A 343 -0.09 -12.11 19.21
C GLU A 343 0.23 -10.63 18.99
N GLU A 344 -0.79 -9.81 18.74
CA GLU A 344 -0.59 -8.37 18.54
C GLU A 344 0.11 -7.74 19.76
N GLY A 345 1.15 -6.95 19.51
CA GLY A 345 1.98 -6.36 20.55
C GLY A 345 3.08 -7.27 21.14
N GLU A 346 3.11 -8.59 20.84
CA GLU A 346 4.22 -9.45 21.28
C GLU A 346 5.49 -9.24 20.44
N LYS A 347 5.32 -8.84 19.17
CA LYS A 347 6.43 -8.58 18.24
C LYS A 347 6.07 -7.48 17.25
N GLU A 348 6.93 -6.48 17.19
CA GLU A 348 6.87 -5.44 16.16
C GLU A 348 7.83 -5.71 15.01
N VAL A 349 7.50 -5.14 13.86
CA VAL A 349 8.40 -5.10 12.70
C VAL A 349 9.63 -4.30 13.08
N GLY A 350 10.81 -4.89 12.88
CA GLY A 350 12.06 -4.22 13.18
C GLY A 350 12.28 -3.00 12.28
N GLU A 351 13.09 -2.05 12.77
CA GLU A 351 13.31 -0.78 12.08
C GLU A 351 13.89 -0.99 10.68
N ILE A 352 14.89 -1.86 10.54
CA ILE A 352 15.55 -2.09 9.26
C ILE A 352 14.58 -2.77 8.28
N GLU A 353 13.82 -3.76 8.73
CA GLU A 353 12.78 -4.41 7.92
C GLU A 353 11.72 -3.42 7.45
N GLY A 354 11.29 -2.51 8.33
CA GLY A 354 10.37 -1.42 7.99
C GLY A 354 10.96 -0.46 6.94
N GLN A 355 12.24 -0.12 7.06
CA GLN A 355 12.94 0.73 6.08
C GLN A 355 13.10 0.03 4.72
N LEU A 356 13.48 -1.26 4.69
CA LEU A 356 13.53 -2.06 3.46
C LEU A 356 12.15 -2.15 2.78
N GLY A 357 11.10 -2.40 3.56
CA GLY A 357 9.72 -2.40 3.07
C GLY A 357 9.29 -1.04 2.49
N THR A 358 9.75 0.06 3.09
CA THR A 358 9.52 1.41 2.56
C THR A 358 10.21 1.61 1.21
N ILE A 359 11.47 1.19 1.08
CA ILE A 359 12.20 1.26 -0.20
C ILE A 359 11.46 0.47 -1.29
N VAL A 360 11.00 -0.75 -1.01
CA VAL A 360 10.22 -1.56 -1.96
C VAL A 360 8.98 -0.80 -2.43
N LYS A 361 8.20 -0.24 -1.50
CA LYS A 361 6.96 0.48 -1.81
C LYS A 361 7.23 1.70 -2.69
N GLU A 362 8.27 2.47 -2.38
CA GLU A 362 8.66 3.66 -3.16
C GLU A 362 9.13 3.32 -4.58
N GLU A 363 10.04 2.34 -4.73
CA GLU A 363 10.56 1.97 -6.05
C GLU A 363 9.48 1.31 -6.92
N VAL A 364 8.59 0.50 -6.33
CA VAL A 364 7.44 -0.07 -7.03
C VAL A 364 6.47 1.02 -7.47
N ALA A 365 6.13 1.97 -6.60
CA ALA A 365 5.24 3.07 -6.95
C ALA A 365 5.82 3.92 -8.10
N SER A 366 7.12 4.22 -8.03
CA SER A 366 7.85 4.93 -9.09
C SER A 366 7.84 4.17 -10.41
N ALA A 367 8.19 2.88 -10.41
CA ALA A 367 8.20 2.04 -11.59
C ALA A 367 6.80 1.86 -12.19
N ALA A 368 5.78 1.71 -11.35
CA ALA A 368 4.38 1.64 -11.78
C ALA A 368 3.91 2.93 -12.45
N ALA A 369 4.24 4.09 -11.88
CA ALA A 369 3.92 5.38 -12.46
C ALA A 369 4.64 5.60 -13.80
N ALA A 370 5.93 5.26 -13.87
CA ALA A 370 6.72 5.32 -15.10
C ALA A 370 6.13 4.43 -16.20
N ALA A 371 5.81 3.17 -15.90
CA ALA A 371 5.21 2.24 -16.85
C ALA A 371 3.87 2.76 -17.39
N ARG A 372 3.00 3.28 -16.51
CA ARG A 372 1.70 3.86 -16.90
C ARG A 372 1.86 5.11 -17.78
N SER A 373 2.78 6.01 -17.44
CA SER A 373 3.00 7.25 -18.20
C SER A 373 3.43 7.01 -19.65
N ARG A 374 4.08 5.86 -19.93
CA ARG A 374 4.49 5.45 -21.28
C ARG A 374 3.37 4.75 -22.07
N GLY A 375 2.17 4.61 -21.48
CA GLY A 375 1.06 3.86 -22.07
C GLY A 375 1.25 2.33 -22.02
N GLY A 376 2.20 1.84 -21.24
CA GLY A 376 2.45 0.40 -21.11
C GLY A 376 1.35 -0.31 -20.32
N GLU A 377 1.06 -1.56 -20.70
CA GLU A 377 0.07 -2.39 -20.00
C GLU A 377 0.64 -3.15 -18.79
N SER A 378 1.96 -3.07 -18.59
CA SER A 378 2.66 -3.73 -17.50
C SER A 378 2.18 -3.26 -16.13
N ARG A 379 2.07 -4.20 -15.20
CA ARG A 379 1.72 -3.94 -13.81
C ARG A 379 2.95 -4.11 -12.93
N VAL A 380 3.09 -3.24 -11.95
CA VAL A 380 4.09 -3.37 -10.89
C VAL A 380 3.34 -3.26 -9.57
N GLU A 381 3.39 -4.32 -8.77
CA GLU A 381 2.62 -4.47 -7.53
C GLU A 381 3.54 -4.83 -6.37
N VAL A 382 3.14 -4.48 -5.15
CA VAL A 382 3.85 -4.89 -3.93
C VAL A 382 3.15 -6.12 -3.35
N LEU A 383 3.92 -7.15 -3.02
CA LEU A 383 3.49 -8.26 -2.17
C LEU A 383 4.00 -7.98 -0.75
N ASP A 384 3.22 -7.25 0.04
CA ASP A 384 3.65 -6.84 1.37
C ASP A 384 3.43 -7.95 2.41
N VAL A 385 4.49 -8.66 2.73
CA VAL A 385 4.50 -9.84 3.62
C VAL A 385 5.27 -9.60 4.92
N THR A 386 5.89 -8.43 5.10
CA THR A 386 6.79 -8.21 6.25
C THR A 386 6.09 -8.42 7.59
N LYS A 387 4.97 -7.72 7.86
CA LYS A 387 4.25 -7.88 9.15
C LYS A 387 3.77 -9.31 9.34
N LEU A 388 3.10 -9.90 8.35
CA LEU A 388 2.56 -11.26 8.52
C LEU A 388 3.65 -12.32 8.70
N ALA A 389 4.83 -12.15 8.09
CA ALA A 389 6.00 -13.00 8.30
C ALA A 389 6.65 -12.78 9.67
N THR A 390 6.77 -11.52 10.14
CA THR A 390 7.23 -11.17 11.49
C THR A 390 6.43 -11.89 12.58
N MET A 391 5.14 -12.13 12.34
CA MET A 391 4.29 -12.78 13.34
C MET A 391 4.40 -14.32 13.35
N ARG A 392 5.29 -14.94 12.56
CA ARG A 392 5.33 -16.41 12.34
C ARG A 392 6.63 -17.11 12.77
N PRO A 393 7.09 -16.94 14.02
CA PRO A 393 8.28 -17.65 14.51
C PRO A 393 8.08 -19.17 14.55
N ASP A 394 6.83 -19.65 14.59
CA ASP A 394 6.47 -21.07 14.65
C ASP A 394 6.67 -21.82 13.33
N GLY A 395 6.73 -21.10 12.21
CA GLY A 395 6.72 -21.70 10.88
C GLY A 395 8.08 -22.09 10.31
N HIS A 396 9.18 -21.82 11.00
CA HIS A 396 10.53 -22.12 10.50
C HIS A 396 10.93 -23.59 10.73
N PRO A 397 11.85 -24.15 9.92
CA PRO A 397 12.36 -25.51 10.14
C PRO A 397 13.05 -25.73 11.47
N GLY A 398 13.76 -24.73 11.98
CA GLY A 398 14.59 -24.88 13.18
C GLY A 398 15.58 -26.02 13.00
N VAL A 399 15.67 -26.91 14.00
CA VAL A 399 16.51 -28.12 13.96
C VAL A 399 16.05 -29.14 12.91
N TYR A 400 14.77 -29.11 12.52
CA TYR A 400 14.18 -30.00 11.52
C TYR A 400 14.50 -29.58 10.08
N MET A 401 15.46 -28.67 9.89
CA MET A 401 16.19 -28.58 8.62
C MET A 401 17.07 -29.81 8.36
N ASN A 402 17.41 -30.56 9.42
CA ASN A 402 18.16 -31.81 9.38
C ASN A 402 17.18 -32.98 9.46
N PRO A 403 17.37 -34.07 8.70
CA PRO A 403 16.51 -35.25 8.78
C PRO A 403 16.59 -35.94 10.15
N ASP A 404 15.44 -36.21 10.76
CA ASP A 404 15.29 -36.99 11.99
C ASP A 404 16.28 -36.60 13.10
N PRO A 405 16.38 -35.31 13.50
CA PRO A 405 17.51 -34.80 14.29
C PRO A 405 17.65 -35.44 15.68
N PHE A 406 16.57 -36.06 16.20
CA PHE A 406 16.51 -36.71 17.51
C PHE A 406 16.45 -38.24 17.45
N LYS A 407 16.61 -38.84 16.26
CA LYS A 407 16.60 -40.30 16.10
C LYS A 407 17.88 -40.88 16.71
N GLY A 408 17.73 -41.54 17.85
CA GLY A 408 18.84 -42.04 18.66
C GLY A 408 19.18 -41.17 19.87
N GLY A 409 18.32 -40.22 20.25
CA GLY A 409 18.47 -39.35 21.42
C GLY A 409 18.94 -37.94 21.06
N ALA A 410 19.47 -37.21 22.04
CA ALA A 410 19.99 -35.86 21.82
C ALA A 410 21.17 -35.87 20.83
N PRO A 411 21.24 -34.90 19.89
CA PRO A 411 22.35 -34.81 18.94
C PRO A 411 23.71 -34.74 19.64
N LYS A 412 24.65 -35.60 19.24
CA LYS A 412 26.02 -35.63 19.81
C LYS A 412 26.91 -34.48 19.31
N LYS A 413 26.50 -33.79 18.25
CA LYS A 413 27.19 -32.63 17.66
C LYS A 413 26.20 -31.47 17.53
N LYS A 414 26.71 -30.23 17.52
CA LYS A 414 25.92 -29.05 17.17
C LYS A 414 25.34 -29.21 15.78
N LEU A 415 24.04 -29.00 15.64
CA LEU A 415 23.33 -29.02 14.37
C LEU A 415 23.17 -27.60 13.85
N GLN A 416 23.16 -27.45 12.53
CA GLN A 416 22.75 -26.20 11.92
C GLN A 416 21.24 -26.01 12.14
N ILE A 417 20.82 -24.76 12.36
CA ILE A 417 19.42 -24.40 12.64
C ILE A 417 18.98 -23.32 11.67
N ASP A 418 17.77 -23.48 11.12
CA ASP A 418 17.19 -22.54 10.17
C ASP A 418 16.01 -21.80 10.80
N CYS A 419 16.21 -20.51 11.09
CA CYS A 419 15.17 -19.60 11.59
C CYS A 419 14.84 -18.51 10.57
N LEU A 420 15.20 -18.72 9.29
CA LEU A 420 15.05 -17.75 8.22
C LEU A 420 14.02 -18.23 7.22
N HIS A 421 14.19 -19.45 6.70
CA HIS A 421 13.25 -20.04 5.75
C HIS A 421 12.03 -20.61 6.47
N PHE A 422 10.97 -20.91 5.75
CA PHE A 422 9.79 -21.57 6.32
C PHE A 422 9.67 -23.03 5.91
N CYS A 423 9.06 -23.82 6.79
CA CYS A 423 8.55 -25.14 6.46
C CYS A 423 7.56 -25.07 5.31
N LEU A 424 7.55 -26.12 4.48
CA LEU A 424 6.58 -26.32 3.41
C LEU A 424 5.86 -27.67 3.59
N PRO A 425 4.51 -27.69 3.74
CA PRO A 425 3.61 -26.55 3.84
C PRO A 425 3.90 -25.66 5.06
N GLY A 426 3.46 -24.41 5.02
CA GLY A 426 3.71 -23.42 6.07
C GLY A 426 3.36 -21.97 5.71
N PRO A 427 3.86 -20.97 6.46
CA PRO A 427 3.46 -19.57 6.31
C PRO A 427 3.60 -18.98 4.91
N VAL A 428 4.58 -19.46 4.15
CA VAL A 428 4.87 -18.97 2.79
C VAL A 428 3.76 -19.33 1.80
N ASP A 429 2.94 -20.35 2.10
CA ASP A 429 1.76 -20.65 1.30
C ASP A 429 0.79 -19.45 1.30
N THR A 430 0.67 -18.71 2.42
CA THR A 430 -0.12 -17.48 2.49
C THR A 430 0.45 -16.34 1.63
N PHE A 431 1.76 -16.31 1.37
CA PHE A 431 2.34 -15.33 0.44
C PHE A 431 1.81 -15.58 -0.97
N ASN A 432 1.64 -16.86 -1.32
CA ASN A 432 1.06 -17.29 -2.59
C ASN A 432 -0.47 -17.09 -2.64
N GLU A 433 -1.18 -17.18 -1.51
CA GLU A 433 -2.59 -16.77 -1.42
C GLU A 433 -2.76 -15.28 -1.78
N ILE A 434 -1.89 -14.40 -1.26
CA ILE A 434 -1.91 -12.97 -1.57
C ILE A 434 -1.49 -12.72 -3.03
N LEU A 435 -0.42 -13.38 -3.50
CA LEU A 435 0.01 -13.31 -4.90
C LEU A 435 -1.13 -13.67 -5.86
N GLN A 436 -1.90 -14.72 -5.56
CA GLN A 436 -3.07 -15.11 -6.34
C GLN A 436 -4.08 -13.95 -6.46
N GLN A 437 -4.36 -13.22 -5.39
CA GLN A 437 -5.28 -12.07 -5.43
C GLN A 437 -4.72 -10.93 -6.30
N LEU A 438 -3.41 -10.68 -6.24
CA LEU A 438 -2.74 -9.69 -7.09
C LEU A 438 -2.88 -10.06 -8.58
N LEU A 439 -2.83 -11.35 -8.93
CA LEU A 439 -2.96 -11.82 -10.31
C LEU A 439 -4.42 -11.83 -10.81
N ILE A 440 -5.38 -12.25 -9.98
CA ILE A 440 -6.78 -12.46 -10.38
C ILE A 440 -7.61 -11.18 -10.38
N SER A 441 -7.30 -10.21 -9.51
CA SER A 441 -8.06 -8.95 -9.36
C SER A 441 -8.31 -8.19 -10.68
N LYS A 442 -7.49 -8.40 -11.72
CA LYS A 442 -7.68 -7.78 -13.04
C LYS A 442 -8.62 -8.53 -14.00
N ARG A 443 -9.00 -9.80 -13.76
CA ARG A 443 -10.02 -10.47 -14.61
C ARG A 443 -11.41 -9.85 -14.47
N ARG A 444 -11.67 -9.09 -13.41
CA ARG A 444 -12.93 -8.35 -13.21
C ARG A 444 -12.89 -6.89 -13.63
N GLY A 445 -11.71 -6.34 -13.92
CA GLY A 445 -11.54 -4.93 -14.33
C GLY A 445 -11.70 -4.66 -15.82
N ARG A 446 -12.04 -5.68 -16.65
CA ARG A 446 -12.19 -5.52 -18.11
C ARG A 446 -13.58 -5.90 -18.64
N THR A 447 -14.58 -5.98 -17.77
CA THR A 447 -15.99 -6.07 -18.15
C THR A 447 -16.84 -5.23 -17.23
N VAL A 448 -17.41 -4.16 -17.80
CA VAL A 448 -18.57 -3.39 -17.31
C VAL A 448 -18.31 -2.52 -16.07
N GLY A 449 -18.60 -1.23 -16.22
CA GLY A 449 -18.41 -0.21 -15.18
C GLY A 449 -19.15 -0.55 -13.89
N GLY A 450 -18.38 -0.64 -12.80
CA GLY A 450 -18.88 -0.59 -11.43
C GLY A 450 -18.39 0.70 -10.77
N ARG A 451 -19.30 1.43 -10.13
CA ARG A 451 -19.02 2.63 -9.31
C ARG A 451 -18.00 2.30 -8.23
N GLY A 452 -16.76 2.75 -8.39
CA GLY A 452 -15.70 2.71 -7.38
C GLY A 452 -15.17 4.11 -7.12
N SER A 453 -14.79 4.37 -5.87
CA SER A 453 -14.35 5.66 -5.32
C SER A 453 -13.54 6.56 -6.27
N CYS A 454 -13.81 7.86 -6.22
CA CYS A 454 -13.11 8.85 -7.05
C CYS A 454 -11.81 9.31 -6.41
N ASP A 455 -10.69 8.94 -7.04
CA ASP A 455 -9.40 9.57 -6.78
C ASP A 455 -9.32 10.92 -7.50
N TYR A 456 -9.53 12.00 -6.75
CA TYR A 456 -9.44 13.37 -7.26
C TYR A 456 -7.99 13.87 -7.38
N SER A 457 -6.98 13.13 -6.89
CA SER A 457 -5.57 13.51 -6.97
C SER A 457 -4.92 13.18 -8.32
N GLN A 458 -5.56 12.31 -9.12
CA GLN A 458 -5.08 11.86 -10.43
C GLN A 458 -5.94 12.46 -11.55
N GLY A 459 -5.31 13.04 -12.57
CA GLY A 459 -6.03 13.79 -13.59
C GLY A 459 -5.13 14.62 -14.50
N ARG A 460 -5.77 15.53 -15.24
CA ARG A 460 -5.08 16.48 -16.11
C ARG A 460 -5.75 17.85 -16.05
N TRP A 461 -4.97 18.89 -16.28
CA TRP A 461 -5.50 20.23 -16.51
C TRP A 461 -6.18 20.30 -17.88
N VAL A 462 -7.39 20.83 -17.92
CA VAL A 462 -8.14 21.09 -19.17
C VAL A 462 -8.56 22.55 -19.21
N ALA A 463 -8.45 23.16 -20.39
CA ALA A 463 -8.91 24.52 -20.61
C ALA A 463 -10.43 24.61 -20.49
N VAL A 464 -10.93 25.62 -19.82
CA VAL A 464 -12.35 25.95 -19.69
C VAL A 464 -12.60 27.14 -20.60
N GLY A 465 -13.31 26.92 -21.70
CA GLY A 465 -13.58 27.99 -22.67
C GLY A 465 -14.42 29.11 -22.07
N GLY A 466 -13.79 30.24 -21.76
CA GLY A 466 -14.45 31.53 -21.59
C GLY A 466 -15.09 31.85 -20.23
N THR A 467 -14.96 30.98 -19.22
CA THR A 467 -15.28 31.39 -17.84
C THR A 467 -14.04 31.97 -17.20
N ARG A 468 -14.01 33.31 -17.01
CA ARG A 468 -13.07 33.95 -16.06
C ARG A 468 -13.02 33.12 -14.76
N GLY A 469 -11.86 33.11 -14.09
CA GLY A 469 -11.63 32.34 -12.87
C GLY A 469 -12.82 32.36 -11.90
N ARG A 470 -12.94 31.31 -11.06
CA ARG A 470 -14.13 31.04 -10.22
C ARG A 470 -14.62 32.24 -9.38
N TYR A 471 -13.75 33.23 -9.16
CA TYR A 471 -14.05 34.54 -8.62
C TYR A 471 -13.17 35.60 -9.30
N ASN A 472 -13.57 36.87 -9.26
CA ASN A 472 -12.73 37.98 -9.72
C ASN A 472 -11.69 38.33 -8.64
N GLY A 473 -10.41 38.13 -8.96
CA GLY A 473 -9.30 38.48 -8.04
C GLY A 473 -9.23 39.95 -7.66
N MET A 474 -9.79 40.87 -8.47
CA MET A 474 -9.85 42.31 -8.13
C MET A 474 -10.95 42.65 -7.11
N GLU A 475 -11.93 41.76 -6.92
CA GLU A 475 -13.07 41.98 -6.02
C GLU A 475 -12.88 41.29 -4.66
N CYS A 476 -11.83 40.47 -4.50
CA CYS A 476 -11.53 39.78 -3.26
C CYS A 476 -10.49 40.54 -2.42
N ASP A 477 -10.85 40.89 -1.19
CA ASP A 477 -9.99 41.57 -0.22
C ASP A 477 -9.07 40.56 0.51
N VAL A 478 -8.01 40.12 -0.18
CA VAL A 478 -6.94 39.25 0.35
C VAL A 478 -5.58 39.89 0.15
N LYS A 479 -4.54 39.34 0.80
CA LYS A 479 -3.20 39.89 0.84
C LYS A 479 -2.69 40.28 -0.57
N GLY A 480 -2.13 41.49 -0.67
CA GLY A 480 -1.75 42.09 -1.95
C GLY A 480 -0.72 41.27 -2.75
N SER A 481 0.18 40.52 -2.11
CA SER A 481 1.24 39.76 -2.80
C SER A 481 0.73 38.68 -3.76
N GLU A 482 -0.40 38.06 -3.43
CA GLU A 482 -0.99 36.93 -4.16
C GLU A 482 -1.97 37.41 -5.26
N ASN A 483 -2.32 38.70 -5.29
CA ASN A 483 -3.20 39.28 -6.31
C ASN A 483 -2.43 39.68 -7.59
N CYS A 484 -2.04 38.69 -8.39
CA CYS A 484 -1.20 38.91 -9.57
C CYS A 484 -1.77 39.93 -10.57
N VAL A 485 -3.09 39.96 -10.75
CA VAL A 485 -3.75 40.90 -11.69
C VAL A 485 -3.64 42.33 -11.18
N HIS A 486 -3.92 42.55 -9.88
CA HIS A 486 -3.71 43.85 -9.24
C HIS A 486 -2.23 44.28 -9.30
N ASN A 487 -1.30 43.32 -9.17
CA ASN A 487 0.13 43.55 -9.24
C ASN A 487 0.69 43.69 -10.67
N GLY A 488 -0.19 43.79 -11.69
CA GLY A 488 0.21 44.11 -13.06
C GLY A 488 0.61 42.91 -13.93
N ARG A 489 0.27 41.67 -13.56
CA ARG A 489 0.50 40.50 -14.41
C ARG A 489 -0.38 40.56 -15.68
N PRO A 490 0.20 40.61 -16.89
CA PRO A 490 -0.55 40.87 -18.11
C PRO A 490 -1.24 39.63 -18.69
N ASP A 491 -0.77 38.42 -18.38
CA ASP A 491 -1.35 37.16 -18.86
C ASP A 491 -2.39 36.61 -17.88
N THR A 492 -3.66 36.53 -18.30
CA THR A 492 -4.77 35.99 -17.48
C THR A 492 -5.15 34.55 -17.82
N GLY A 493 -4.63 33.98 -18.92
CA GLY A 493 -5.00 32.64 -19.40
C GLY A 493 -4.67 31.49 -18.45
N TYR A 494 -3.87 31.73 -17.40
CA TYR A 494 -3.65 30.75 -16.32
C TYR A 494 -4.91 30.50 -15.48
N GLN A 495 -5.86 31.44 -15.47
CA GLN A 495 -7.12 31.33 -14.72
C GLN A 495 -8.14 30.41 -15.39
N ASP A 496 -7.93 30.08 -16.67
CA ASP A 496 -8.89 29.36 -17.51
C ASP A 496 -8.69 27.84 -17.48
N TRP A 497 -8.05 27.31 -16.44
CA TRP A 497 -7.75 25.89 -16.31
C TRP A 497 -8.53 25.23 -15.16
N ARG A 498 -9.04 24.02 -15.41
CA ARG A 498 -9.64 23.18 -14.37
C ARG A 498 -8.98 21.81 -14.32
N TRP A 499 -8.91 21.24 -13.12
CA TRP A 499 -8.51 19.86 -12.94
C TRP A 499 -9.63 18.91 -13.37
N GLN A 500 -9.30 17.96 -14.25
CA GLN A 500 -10.18 16.88 -14.70
C GLN A 500 -9.66 15.55 -14.17
N PRO A 501 -10.39 14.89 -13.25
CA PRO A 501 -10.01 13.57 -12.74
C PRO A 501 -9.85 12.54 -13.86
N ALA A 502 -8.90 11.61 -13.68
CA ALA A 502 -8.52 10.61 -14.69
C ALA A 502 -9.64 9.58 -14.94
N SER A 503 -10.44 9.28 -13.92
CA SER A 503 -11.56 8.36 -14.05
C SER A 503 -12.75 9.03 -14.75
N ALA A 504 -13.26 8.40 -15.80
CA ALA A 504 -14.44 8.88 -16.55
C ALA A 504 -15.73 8.88 -15.71
N SER A 505 -15.80 8.06 -14.65
CA SER A 505 -16.91 8.08 -13.69
C SER A 505 -16.78 9.18 -12.63
N CYS A 506 -15.66 9.91 -12.62
CA CYS A 506 -15.34 10.92 -11.62
C CYS A 506 -15.43 12.32 -12.20
N ARG A 507 -16.45 13.05 -11.74
CA ARG A 507 -16.66 14.44 -12.11
C ARG A 507 -16.39 15.30 -10.89
N LEU A 508 -15.39 16.19 -10.99
CA LEU A 508 -15.20 17.24 -9.98
C LEU A 508 -16.36 18.25 -10.12
N PRO A 509 -17.28 18.34 -9.14
CA PRO A 509 -18.40 19.28 -9.23
C PRO A 509 -17.89 20.73 -9.22
N ALA A 510 -18.71 21.64 -9.74
CA ALA A 510 -18.46 23.07 -9.52
C ALA A 510 -18.49 23.34 -8.00
N PHE A 511 -17.67 24.30 -7.55
CA PHE A 511 -17.69 24.68 -6.14
C PHE A 511 -19.04 25.36 -5.82
N ASP A 512 -19.75 24.83 -4.84
CA ASP A 512 -21.01 25.36 -4.34
C ASP A 512 -20.77 25.93 -2.94
N ALA A 513 -20.72 27.26 -2.86
CA ALA A 513 -20.47 27.97 -1.61
C ALA A 513 -21.60 27.74 -0.59
N ALA A 514 -22.86 27.63 -1.02
CA ALA A 514 -23.98 27.41 -0.12
C ALA A 514 -23.91 26.00 0.50
N ALA A 515 -23.61 24.99 -0.32
CA ALA A 515 -23.41 23.62 0.16
C ALA A 515 -22.21 23.53 1.11
N PHE A 516 -21.11 24.22 0.82
CA PHE A 516 -19.95 24.28 1.71
C PHE A 516 -20.29 24.91 3.07
N LEU A 517 -20.94 26.09 3.06
CA LEU A 517 -21.34 26.77 4.30
C LEU A 517 -22.33 25.94 5.11
N ALA A 518 -23.27 25.24 4.46
CA ALA A 518 -24.22 24.35 5.13
C ALA A 518 -23.50 23.18 5.81
N ALA A 519 -22.50 22.59 5.15
CA ALA A 519 -21.71 21.49 5.70
C ALA A 519 -20.77 21.91 6.85
N ALA A 520 -20.35 23.18 6.84
CA ALA A 520 -19.48 23.77 7.85
C ALA A 520 -20.25 24.53 8.95
N LEU A 521 -21.58 24.53 8.93
CA LEU A 521 -22.39 25.28 9.89
C LEU A 521 -22.15 24.77 11.31
N GLY A 522 -21.75 25.68 12.21
CA GLY A 522 -21.45 25.35 13.60
C GLY A 522 -20.12 24.63 13.81
N ARG A 523 -19.24 24.60 12.80
CA ARG A 523 -17.91 24.00 12.86
C ARG A 523 -16.81 25.05 12.66
N HIS A 524 -15.71 24.89 13.37
CA HIS A 524 -14.47 25.64 13.16
C HIS A 524 -13.62 24.97 12.07
N VAL A 525 -13.51 25.62 10.91
CA VAL A 525 -12.60 25.22 9.81
C VAL A 525 -11.30 25.98 9.94
N THR A 526 -10.20 25.27 10.18
CA THR A 526 -8.89 25.86 10.46
C THR A 526 -7.84 25.36 9.48
N PHE A 527 -7.10 26.28 8.88
CA PHE A 527 -5.93 25.97 8.06
C PHE A 527 -4.68 26.17 8.91
N VAL A 528 -3.89 25.11 9.09
CA VAL A 528 -2.70 25.11 9.95
C VAL A 528 -1.51 24.77 9.09
N GLY A 529 -0.51 25.65 9.02
CA GLY A 529 0.62 25.37 8.17
C GLY A 529 1.32 26.57 7.56
N ASP A 530 2.25 26.26 6.67
CA ASP A 530 3.13 27.23 6.02
C ASP A 530 2.38 28.21 5.09
N SER A 531 3.14 29.00 4.33
CA SER A 531 2.57 29.95 3.37
C SER A 531 1.58 29.31 2.39
N MET A 532 1.67 28.00 2.12
CA MET A 532 0.73 27.29 1.26
C MET A 532 -0.61 27.05 1.93
N ALA A 533 -0.63 26.75 3.24
CA ALA A 533 -1.88 26.66 4.01
C ALA A 533 -2.62 27.99 4.00
N ARG A 534 -1.88 29.10 4.19
CA ARG A 534 -2.43 30.46 4.10
C ARG A 534 -3.03 30.73 2.72
N ASN A 535 -2.28 30.44 1.66
CA ASN A 535 -2.73 30.71 0.30
C ASN A 535 -3.99 29.90 -0.06
N GLN A 536 -4.09 28.65 0.39
CA GLN A 536 -5.31 27.85 0.21
C GLN A 536 -6.51 28.42 0.97
N ALA A 537 -6.30 28.92 2.19
CA ALA A 537 -7.34 29.52 3.00
C ALA A 537 -7.84 30.85 2.42
N GLU A 538 -6.94 31.72 1.95
CA GLU A 538 -7.28 32.95 1.22
C GLU A 538 -8.11 32.65 -0.04
N SER A 539 -7.76 31.59 -0.78
CA SER A 539 -8.56 31.14 -1.93
C SER A 539 -9.97 30.69 -1.53
N LEU A 540 -10.12 29.97 -0.42
CA LEU A 540 -11.43 29.58 0.11
C LEU A 540 -12.26 30.81 0.52
N VAL A 541 -11.65 31.78 1.19
CA VAL A 541 -12.32 33.05 1.55
C VAL A 541 -12.84 33.75 0.31
N CYS A 542 -12.04 33.86 -0.76
CA CYS A 542 -12.50 34.47 -2.00
C CYS A 542 -13.64 33.70 -2.68
N LEU A 543 -13.58 32.37 -2.69
CA LEU A 543 -14.65 31.53 -3.22
C LEU A 543 -15.97 31.75 -2.46
N LEU A 544 -15.91 31.89 -1.14
CA LEU A 544 -17.10 32.15 -0.31
C LEU A 544 -17.61 33.59 -0.47
N SER A 545 -16.73 34.58 -0.42
CA SER A 545 -17.07 36.01 -0.59
C SER A 545 -17.71 36.29 -1.95
N SER A 546 -17.29 35.59 -3.01
CA SER A 546 -17.88 35.75 -4.35
C SER A 546 -19.34 35.30 -4.44
N ALA A 547 -19.77 34.41 -3.56
CA ALA A 547 -21.13 33.88 -3.52
C ALA A 547 -22.03 34.59 -2.51
N PHE A 548 -21.46 35.32 -1.54
CA PHE A 548 -22.20 35.99 -0.47
C PHE A 548 -21.64 37.40 -0.21
N PRO A 549 -22.43 38.47 -0.45
CA PRO A 549 -21.98 39.86 -0.29
C PRO A 549 -21.85 40.34 1.17
N TYR A 550 -21.93 39.45 2.15
CA TYR A 550 -21.76 39.80 3.56
C TYR A 550 -20.27 39.86 3.91
N ARG A 551 -19.89 40.94 4.60
CA ARG A 551 -18.53 41.24 5.07
C ARG A 551 -17.98 40.07 5.90
N LEU A 552 -17.15 39.22 5.30
CA LEU A 552 -16.30 38.29 6.02
C LEU A 552 -15.31 39.11 6.86
N VAL A 553 -15.42 39.04 8.19
CA VAL A 553 -14.56 39.79 9.10
C VAL A 553 -13.26 39.02 9.31
N TYR A 554 -12.16 39.54 8.79
CA TYR A 554 -10.80 39.12 9.13
C TYR A 554 -10.30 39.97 10.31
N ARG A 555 -10.25 39.43 11.54
CA ARG A 555 -9.57 40.07 12.67
C ARG A 555 -9.18 39.08 13.76
N ASP A 556 -7.99 39.29 14.33
CA ASP A 556 -7.55 38.69 15.59
C ASP A 556 -8.53 39.03 16.73
N PRO A 557 -8.67 38.17 17.77
CA PRO A 557 -9.75 38.28 18.73
C PRO A 557 -9.55 39.41 19.74
N GLU A 558 -10.52 40.32 19.83
CA GLU A 558 -10.92 40.91 21.11
C GLU A 558 -12.04 40.05 21.74
N PRO A 559 -12.10 39.93 23.07
CA PRO A 559 -13.11 39.13 23.73
C PRO A 559 -14.46 39.86 23.72
N GLY A 560 -15.48 39.26 23.08
CA GLY A 560 -16.86 39.50 23.49
C GLY A 560 -17.93 39.86 22.46
N THR A 561 -17.79 39.61 21.15
CA THR A 561 -18.92 39.85 20.22
C THR A 561 -19.27 38.71 19.24
N ARG A 562 -20.51 38.24 19.38
CA ARG A 562 -21.45 37.49 18.49
C ARG A 562 -20.91 36.70 17.28
N LYS A 563 -21.17 35.38 17.28
CA LYS A 563 -21.24 34.42 16.13
C LYS A 563 -20.53 34.86 14.84
N PHE A 564 -19.22 34.59 14.75
CA PHE A 564 -18.43 34.79 13.54
C PHE A 564 -17.80 33.48 13.03
N TRP A 565 -17.66 33.39 11.70
CA TRP A 565 -16.72 32.49 11.04
C TRP A 565 -15.28 32.89 11.41
N ARG A 566 -14.45 31.93 11.81
CA ARG A 566 -13.08 32.16 12.26
C ARG A 566 -12.09 31.46 11.33
N CYS A 567 -11.46 32.21 10.43
CA CYS A 567 -10.19 31.81 9.81
C CYS A 567 -9.09 32.54 10.59
N ALA A 568 -8.40 31.84 11.49
CA ALA A 568 -7.26 32.39 12.22
C ALA A 568 -5.96 32.04 11.48
N PHE A 569 -5.02 32.98 11.42
CA PHE A 569 -3.65 32.75 10.96
C PHE A 569 -2.67 33.27 12.01
N PRO A 570 -1.63 32.49 12.36
CA PRO A 570 -0.46 33.04 13.02
C PRO A 570 0.37 33.89 12.04
N ASP A 571 0.93 35.00 12.50
CA ASP A 571 1.90 35.82 11.77
C ASP A 571 3.25 35.08 11.74
N PRO A 572 3.79 34.67 10.56
CA PRO A 572 5.04 33.91 10.47
C PRO A 572 6.27 34.61 11.08
N GLN A 573 6.26 35.94 11.18
CA GLN A 573 7.39 36.73 11.71
C GLN A 573 7.27 36.98 13.23
N ARG A 574 6.06 36.95 13.79
CA ARG A 574 5.81 37.11 15.24
C ARG A 574 5.63 35.78 15.98
N ASP A 575 5.14 34.74 15.30
CA ASP A 575 4.62 33.53 15.93
C ASP A 575 5.48 32.27 15.73
N GLY A 576 6.69 32.40 15.17
CA GLY A 576 7.66 31.30 15.11
C GLY A 576 7.14 30.05 14.39
N ALA A 577 6.69 30.21 13.14
CA ALA A 577 6.32 29.17 12.18
C ALA A 577 5.24 28.13 12.59
N PRO A 578 4.53 27.52 11.62
CA PRO A 578 3.13 27.18 11.83
C PRO A 578 2.81 25.69 12.07
N LEU A 579 3.72 24.91 12.66
CA LEU A 579 3.41 23.56 13.17
C LEU A 579 4.49 23.01 14.11
N LEU A 580 5.75 23.36 13.84
CA LEU A 580 6.92 23.01 14.65
C LEU A 580 7.57 24.32 15.11
N ALA A 581 8.24 24.32 16.26
CA ALA A 581 9.04 25.45 16.68
C ALA A 581 10.18 25.64 15.67
N VAL A 582 9.98 26.53 14.68
CA VAL A 582 11.00 26.88 13.70
C VAL A 582 11.54 28.26 14.01
N ALA A 583 12.82 28.33 14.39
CA ALA A 583 13.55 29.58 14.51
C ALA A 583 14.44 29.77 13.27
N SER A 584 14.43 30.96 12.68
CA SER A 584 15.45 31.33 11.69
C SER A 584 16.74 31.73 12.42
N GLY A 585 17.84 31.03 12.15
CA GLY A 585 19.15 31.33 12.72
C GLY A 585 20.08 32.06 11.75
N ARG A 586 21.00 32.87 12.28
CA ARG A 586 22.26 33.23 11.60
C ARG A 586 23.40 32.62 12.41
N SER A 587 24.22 31.80 11.76
CA SER A 587 25.42 31.20 12.32
C SER A 587 26.60 31.71 11.51
N GLU A 588 27.72 31.97 12.17
CA GLU A 588 28.97 32.33 11.50
C GLU A 588 29.49 31.21 10.59
N ASN A 589 29.03 29.96 10.78
CA ASN A 589 29.44 28.78 10.00
C ASN A 589 28.62 28.57 8.71
N PHE A 590 27.48 29.22 8.54
CA PHE A 590 26.62 29.07 7.36
C PHE A 590 26.48 30.40 6.63
N SER A 591 26.98 30.48 5.40
CA SER A 591 26.94 31.67 4.55
C SER A 591 25.54 32.01 4.00
N VAL A 592 24.52 31.21 4.34
CA VAL A 592 23.11 31.40 3.98
C VAL A 592 22.21 31.20 5.21
N PRO A 593 21.05 31.89 5.29
CA PRO A 593 20.07 31.68 6.36
C PRO A 593 19.63 30.21 6.42
N TYR A 594 19.51 29.65 7.62
CA TYR A 594 19.02 28.29 7.84
C TYR A 594 17.87 28.29 8.85
N ASN A 595 17.03 27.26 8.76
CA ASN A 595 15.95 27.00 9.68
C ASN A 595 16.43 26.11 10.83
N VAL A 596 15.91 26.30 12.04
CA VAL A 596 16.12 25.43 13.19
C VAL A 596 14.81 24.77 13.52
N VAL A 597 14.72 23.44 13.50
CA VAL A 597 13.50 22.68 13.81
C VAL A 597 13.71 21.79 15.01
N HIS A 598 12.89 21.95 16.04
CA HIS A 598 12.87 21.05 17.17
C HIS A 598 11.87 19.90 16.91
N LEU A 599 12.37 18.65 16.85
CA LEU A 599 11.57 17.47 16.52
C LEU A 599 10.74 16.93 17.70
N ASP A 600 10.92 17.51 18.88
CA ASP A 600 10.32 17.12 20.16
C ASP A 600 9.34 18.16 20.71
N THR A 601 9.18 19.31 20.04
CA THR A 601 8.34 20.42 20.50
C THR A 601 7.48 20.99 19.37
N LEU A 602 6.19 21.12 19.68
CA LEU A 602 5.21 21.82 18.83
C LEU A 602 5.20 23.30 19.19
N ALA A 603 4.86 24.15 18.22
CA ALA A 603 4.69 25.58 18.49
C ALA A 603 3.62 25.81 19.57
N GLU A 604 3.95 26.59 20.62
CA GLU A 604 3.14 26.76 21.83
C GLU A 604 1.69 27.19 21.55
N ARG A 605 1.48 28.08 20.57
CA ARG A 605 0.13 28.53 20.15
C ARG A 605 -0.74 27.39 19.59
N TRP A 606 -0.16 26.41 18.90
CA TRP A 606 -0.92 25.28 18.36
C TRP A 606 -1.43 24.35 19.48
N SER A 607 -0.61 24.16 20.53
CA SER A 607 -0.99 23.32 21.67
C SER A 607 -2.18 23.87 22.45
N ALA A 608 -2.43 25.18 22.40
CA ALA A 608 -3.56 25.83 23.08
C ALA A 608 -4.88 25.70 22.31
N ASP A 609 -4.84 25.76 20.96
CA ASP A 609 -6.05 25.83 20.13
C ASP A 609 -6.47 24.49 19.51
N ALA A 610 -5.61 23.47 19.51
CA ALA A 610 -5.88 22.16 18.87
C ALA A 610 -7.15 21.47 19.37
N GLY A 611 -7.56 21.71 20.62
CA GLY A 611 -8.79 21.15 21.20
C GLY A 611 -10.09 21.82 20.74
N THR A 612 -10.03 22.88 19.93
CA THR A 612 -11.18 23.70 19.51
C THR A 612 -11.53 23.59 18.02
N MET A 613 -10.77 22.77 17.27
CA MET A 613 -10.91 22.65 15.81
C MET A 613 -11.87 21.50 15.45
N ASP A 614 -12.87 21.77 14.60
CA ASP A 614 -13.80 20.74 14.11
C ASP A 614 -13.34 20.15 12.76
N VAL A 615 -12.70 20.98 11.94
CA VAL A 615 -12.10 20.61 10.65
C VAL A 615 -10.73 21.28 10.55
N ALA A 616 -9.66 20.48 10.46
CA ALA A 616 -8.30 20.98 10.29
C ALA A 616 -7.75 20.62 8.91
N VAL A 617 -7.26 21.63 8.17
CA VAL A 617 -6.50 21.48 6.92
C VAL A 617 -5.04 21.78 7.20
N ILE A 618 -4.19 20.76 7.11
CA ILE A 618 -2.79 20.85 7.54
C ILE A 618 -1.85 20.84 6.33
N SER A 619 -0.96 21.82 6.21
CA SER A 619 0.11 21.86 5.19
C SER A 619 1.45 22.26 5.79
N THR A 620 2.44 21.38 5.72
CA THR A 620 3.81 21.69 6.13
C THR A 620 4.75 21.02 5.15
N GLY A 621 5.63 21.78 4.50
CA GLY A 621 6.61 21.20 3.58
C GLY A 621 7.50 22.21 2.89
N HIS A 622 7.01 23.43 2.63
CA HIS A 622 7.77 24.43 1.87
C HIS A 622 9.06 24.89 2.59
N TRP A 623 9.04 24.92 3.93
CA TRP A 623 10.17 25.39 4.73
C TRP A 623 11.27 24.33 4.92
N PHE A 624 10.97 23.05 4.66
CA PHE A 624 11.95 21.96 4.70
C PHE A 624 12.89 21.94 3.47
N TRP A 625 12.63 22.79 2.48
CA TRP A 625 13.50 22.95 1.30
C TRP A 625 14.69 23.88 1.56
N ASN A 626 14.64 24.69 2.63
CA ASN A 626 15.80 25.49 3.05
C ASN A 626 16.76 24.64 3.89
N PRO A 627 18.06 24.96 3.92
CA PRO A 627 19.00 24.36 4.87
C PRO A 627 18.39 24.41 6.27
N THR A 628 18.26 23.24 6.91
CA THR A 628 17.56 23.10 8.19
C THR A 628 18.40 22.28 9.15
N VAL A 629 18.60 22.81 10.36
CA VAL A 629 19.24 22.12 11.48
C VAL A 629 18.16 21.56 12.39
N TYR A 630 18.29 20.30 12.77
CA TYR A 630 17.29 19.62 13.60
C TYR A 630 17.81 19.43 15.02
N TYR A 631 16.94 19.63 16.00
CA TYR A 631 17.22 19.36 17.42
C TYR A 631 16.28 18.28 17.95
N ARG A 632 16.80 17.44 18.85
CA ARG A 632 16.02 16.42 19.57
C ARG A 632 16.54 16.31 21.00
N ASN A 633 15.65 16.41 21.98
CA ASN A 633 15.94 16.29 23.41
C ASN A 633 17.06 17.25 23.89
N GLY A 634 17.08 18.48 23.37
CA GLY A 634 18.10 19.48 23.71
C GLY A 634 19.50 19.24 23.13
N GLY A 635 19.71 18.17 22.35
CA GLY A 635 20.94 17.92 21.59
C GLY A 635 20.82 18.38 20.13
N GLU A 636 21.91 18.94 19.59
CA GLU A 636 22.03 19.26 18.17
C GLU A 636 22.18 17.97 17.36
N VAL A 637 21.32 17.76 16.36
CA VAL A 637 21.45 16.67 15.39
C VAL A 637 21.97 17.27 14.09
N VAL A 638 23.29 17.40 13.96
CA VAL A 638 23.91 17.79 12.69
C VAL A 638 24.29 16.54 11.92
N THR A 639 23.97 16.57 10.63
CA THR A 639 24.50 15.81 9.48
C THR A 639 23.75 14.56 9.01
N GLU A 640 23.45 14.61 7.71
CA GLU A 640 23.06 13.52 6.78
C GLU A 640 21.71 12.83 6.95
N ILE A 641 20.76 13.44 7.64
CA ILE A 641 19.38 12.98 7.54
C ILE A 641 18.76 13.55 6.26
N GLY A 642 18.64 12.74 5.21
CA GLY A 642 17.87 13.11 4.02
C GLY A 642 16.49 13.65 4.39
N PHE A 643 15.99 14.62 3.61
CA PHE A 643 14.73 15.37 3.79
C PHE A 643 13.58 14.60 4.45
N PHE A 644 13.42 13.31 4.12
CA PHE A 644 12.28 12.48 4.49
C PHE A 644 12.23 12.05 5.95
N SER A 645 13.36 11.82 6.64
CA SER A 645 13.30 11.25 8.01
C SER A 645 12.92 12.28 9.08
N PRO A 646 13.47 13.52 9.10
CA PRO A 646 13.04 14.54 10.06
C PRO A 646 11.60 14.99 9.80
N TYR A 647 11.22 15.06 8.51
CA TYR A 647 9.85 15.35 8.09
C TYR A 647 8.85 14.31 8.61
N ARG A 648 9.16 13.02 8.44
CA ARG A 648 8.34 11.92 8.95
C ARG A 648 8.17 11.99 10.47
N ASP A 649 9.24 12.24 11.21
CA ASP A 649 9.20 12.28 12.67
C ASP A 649 8.35 13.47 13.17
N ALA A 650 8.44 14.62 12.50
CA ALA A 650 7.55 15.76 12.74
C ALA A 650 6.07 15.45 12.45
N ILE A 651 5.77 14.76 11.35
CA ILE A 651 4.40 14.36 11.01
C ILE A 651 3.85 13.33 12.00
N ARG A 652 4.67 12.40 12.49
CA ARG A 652 4.28 11.44 13.54
C ARG A 652 3.91 12.14 14.84
N MET A 653 4.76 13.05 15.32
CA MET A 653 4.47 13.84 16.53
C MET A 653 3.16 14.62 16.40
N LEU A 654 2.91 15.21 15.23
CA LEU A 654 1.66 15.90 14.91
C LEU A 654 0.45 14.96 15.03
N ILE A 655 0.52 13.77 14.43
CA ILE A 655 -0.54 12.77 14.48
C ILE A 655 -0.79 12.32 15.93
N ASP A 656 0.26 11.99 16.67
CA ASP A 656 0.15 11.53 18.06
C ASP A 656 -0.53 12.58 18.94
N ARG A 657 -0.23 13.87 18.74
CA ARG A 657 -0.85 14.96 19.49
C ARG A 657 -2.30 15.23 19.11
N LEU A 658 -2.67 15.07 17.84
CA LEU A 658 -4.07 15.10 17.40
C LEU A 658 -4.88 13.94 18.00
N LEU A 659 -4.25 12.76 18.18
CA LEU A 659 -4.88 11.60 18.81
C LEU A 659 -5.03 11.75 20.33
N ILE A 660 -4.06 12.38 21.00
CA ILE A 660 -4.07 12.59 22.47
C ILE A 660 -5.06 13.70 22.89
N SER A 661 -5.26 14.74 22.08
CA SER A 661 -6.20 15.83 22.38
C SER A 661 -7.68 15.50 22.05
N GLY A 662 -7.92 14.43 21.28
CA GLY A 662 -9.21 14.06 20.72
C GLY A 662 -10.13 13.22 21.63
N GLY A 663 -10.72 13.83 22.65
CA GLY A 663 -11.91 13.28 23.34
C GLY A 663 -13.21 13.39 22.52
N ARG A 664 -13.18 14.00 21.33
CA ARG A 664 -14.32 14.13 20.40
C ARG A 664 -13.85 13.90 18.96
N ARG A 665 -14.62 13.10 18.22
CA ARG A 665 -14.40 12.70 16.82
C ARG A 665 -14.41 13.93 15.89
N GLY A 666 -13.25 14.49 15.58
CA GLY A 666 -13.06 15.53 14.55
C GLY A 666 -12.46 14.96 13.25
N LEU A 667 -12.73 15.60 12.11
CA LEU A 667 -12.30 15.16 10.77
C LEU A 667 -11.07 15.99 10.35
N ALA A 668 -9.88 15.37 10.29
CA ALA A 668 -8.66 16.04 9.86
C ALA A 668 -8.30 15.66 8.42
N ALA A 669 -7.93 16.65 7.60
CA ALA A 669 -7.42 16.45 6.24
C ALA A 669 -6.00 17.03 6.14
N MET A 670 -5.04 16.21 5.71
CA MET A 670 -3.65 16.64 5.51
C MET A 670 -3.38 16.76 4.01
N ALA A 671 -2.88 17.92 3.59
CA ALA A 671 -2.46 18.19 2.22
C ALA A 671 -0.94 18.34 2.16
N LEU A 672 -0.28 17.45 1.41
CA LEU A 672 1.17 17.48 1.20
C LEU A 672 1.50 18.37 0.00
N SER A 673 2.05 19.55 0.24
CA SER A 673 2.55 20.46 -0.79
C SER A 673 4.04 20.20 -1.08
N THR A 674 4.35 19.54 -2.20
CA THR A 674 5.72 19.49 -2.75
C THR A 674 5.91 20.67 -3.71
N GLY A 675 6.91 21.53 -3.46
CA GLY A 675 7.16 22.74 -4.24
C GLY A 675 7.36 22.48 -5.74
N ALA A 676 7.02 23.50 -6.55
CA ALA A 676 7.09 23.49 -7.99
C ALA A 676 8.54 23.29 -8.48
N GLY A 677 8.86 22.06 -8.88
CA GLY A 677 10.17 21.66 -9.39
C GLY A 677 10.32 20.14 -9.48
N ALA A 678 9.59 19.39 -8.63
CA ALA A 678 9.47 17.94 -8.74
C ALA A 678 8.11 17.57 -9.34
N ARG A 679 8.10 16.75 -10.40
CA ARG A 679 6.88 16.05 -10.84
C ARG A 679 6.58 14.93 -9.83
N THR A 680 5.91 15.27 -8.73
CA THR A 680 5.37 14.31 -7.76
C THR A 680 3.89 14.58 -7.50
N PRO A 681 3.01 13.56 -7.49
CA PRO A 681 1.61 13.74 -7.14
C PRO A 681 1.47 14.03 -5.63
N ALA A 682 0.67 15.04 -5.30
CA ALA A 682 0.30 15.36 -3.93
C ALA A 682 -0.46 14.19 -3.29
N ALA A 683 0.05 13.65 -2.19
CA ALA A 683 -0.64 12.64 -1.41
C ALA A 683 -1.72 13.31 -0.54
N SER A 684 -2.97 12.86 -0.71
CA SER A 684 -4.08 13.18 0.19
C SER A 684 -4.23 12.04 1.17
N ALA A 685 -4.06 12.32 2.46
CA ALA A 685 -4.50 11.40 3.51
C ALA A 685 -6.01 11.57 3.71
N THR A 686 -6.79 10.56 3.31
CA THR A 686 -8.20 10.46 3.68
C THR A 686 -8.27 9.63 4.96
N ILE A 687 -8.63 10.25 6.09
CA ILE A 687 -8.95 9.52 7.32
C ILE A 687 -10.33 8.91 7.12
N ALA A 688 -10.39 7.57 6.98
CA ALA A 688 -11.64 6.83 6.96
C ALA A 688 -12.20 6.73 8.40
N SER A 689 -13.52 6.95 8.51
CA SER A 689 -14.34 6.97 9.72
C SER A 689 -14.33 5.70 10.55
#